data_AF-A0A1H0JYX3-F1
#
_entry.id   AF-A0A1H0JYX3-F1
#
_cell.length_a   1.000
_cell.length_b   1.000
_cell.length_c   1.000
_cell.angle_alpha   90.00
_cell.angle_beta   90.00
_cell.angle_gamma   90.00
#
_symmetry.space_group_name_H-M   'P 1'
#
loop_
_entity.id
_entity.type
_entity.pdbx_description
1 polymer ?
#
loop_
_entity_poly.entity_id
_entity_poly.type
_entity_poly.pdbx_seq_one_letter_code
_entity_poly.pdbx_strand_id
1 'polypeptide(L)'
;MHEHEPLLIRRPLLTGHQSIDGVWLPADRFTTQERARLILGHWRTGAAAYRFADGDVLQFSAPVALDCQTLAGWPLVRQGRGLCSARLTADELRALPTADLWLVRGSQVHALQLRDAEVLEPGLWLEISAYTLLDTFDCHAPVVPLLPVPDITDVREILGGLAPVSPEQEGVIRALLERQLPAPKAAPPKAAQPWASEAPAQYPALKLGATLALVAGLIWMAIHSQSQPLTPIPASTTEDISRVILGMLLGATVFTALLMGINKYLRRGVRPVGAVPSAPADPGIAERARPARYKPSAWRRWLTRLTERSKLSRLYGKRQAAYMQRMLEMFEDGDFAEALRHAIPLGGQEPEAEQNFGTPQRREDLTLSQQSGPGRAYHFEQSLTEHLREVYRRSYERLARENRIEEAVFVLAELLKERQEALDYLEKHARYQQAADLALAWDMPSAVIVRLLCLAENWQRALLVARRDDAFADAVVLLQARQPQIAERLRLEWAESLIAKGLWLQAVEVVWSLPDERPRAAQWLLDAEAAGGRLAMGALVKRAILLPQTLEAYGPWIEQLRDDPDRYAERDALAHALLAHKSDAAALSWLAGATVHAVIADQLSGRGGLNFNQLQALVKMSRDKLLQADLPGQALKRPAMRSLVRVGDALEWTAPTQGSRPIYDAVALDDERYLVALGEAGAMVTDASGQPLFHFAVPAQRIVLAHSRQMALVLARRDRVWRISKLDLVNRTATDLGVQVLDVFAEQFDGSAWTLGHDRQLRVVDVDRNFQTLWHVSDLPGALRALKSNEHNEFLWLYNPREGVERWHYRLPERRLAGRDPASAQSEESHALYCALDQTIEYGIRCRDDEEPTLILDVNGNRKGYRMPGCDEGFFDGDPVRVALDAQWLVFGYIAGERDTRWHFIHRASDHLCAVLHWPRYEVNIRRTEDGWLLFDDQGRLSHVTVDGARLRNLSLH
;
A
#
# COMPACT_ATOMS: atom_id res chain seq x y z
N MET A 1 -72.68 -45.61 -43.40
CA MET A 1 -71.25 -45.94 -43.19
C MET A 1 -70.56 -45.83 -44.54
N HIS A 2 -69.86 -44.73 -44.79
CA HIS A 2 -68.83 -44.68 -45.82
C HIS A 2 -67.50 -44.84 -45.09
N GLU A 3 -66.87 -46.00 -45.24
CA GLU A 3 -65.49 -46.20 -44.81
C GLU A 3 -64.61 -45.19 -45.54
N HIS A 4 -63.99 -44.28 -44.79
CA HIS A 4 -62.95 -43.42 -45.35
C HIS A 4 -61.76 -44.32 -45.73
N GLU A 5 -61.42 -44.39 -47.02
CA GLU A 5 -60.14 -44.98 -47.44
C GLU A 5 -59.01 -44.28 -46.68
N PRO A 6 -58.13 -45.01 -45.98
CA PRO A 6 -57.01 -44.41 -45.27
C PRO A 6 -56.06 -43.78 -46.29
N LEU A 7 -55.85 -42.47 -46.16
CA LEU A 7 -54.89 -41.71 -46.96
C LEU A 7 -53.49 -42.30 -46.80
N LEU A 8 -52.98 -42.94 -47.86
CA LEU A 8 -51.64 -43.52 -47.92
C LEU A 8 -50.62 -42.46 -48.31
N ILE A 9 -49.72 -42.12 -47.39
CA ILE A 9 -48.60 -41.21 -47.66
C ILE A 9 -47.50 -41.93 -48.44
N ARG A 10 -47.14 -41.41 -49.62
CA ARG A 10 -46.20 -42.08 -50.55
C ARG A 10 -44.75 -42.12 -50.04
N ARG A 11 -44.35 -41.18 -49.18
CA ARG A 11 -43.00 -41.07 -48.61
C ARG A 11 -43.07 -40.84 -47.10
N PRO A 12 -43.24 -41.91 -46.30
CA PRO A 12 -43.54 -41.79 -44.87
C PRO A 12 -42.32 -41.44 -44.00
N LEU A 13 -41.11 -41.37 -44.56
CA LEU A 13 -39.87 -41.14 -43.81
C LEU A 13 -39.06 -39.98 -44.40
N LEU A 14 -38.50 -39.15 -43.52
CA LEU A 14 -37.48 -38.17 -43.88
C LEU A 14 -36.10 -38.84 -43.88
N THR A 15 -35.37 -38.74 -44.99
CA THR A 15 -34.03 -39.30 -45.15
C THR A 15 -33.01 -38.23 -45.54
N GLY A 16 -31.75 -38.48 -45.20
CA GLY A 16 -30.62 -37.59 -45.48
C GLY A 16 -30.60 -36.32 -44.65
N HIS A 17 -29.74 -35.38 -45.07
CA HIS A 17 -29.61 -34.07 -44.42
C HIS A 17 -30.82 -33.20 -44.75
N GLN A 18 -31.60 -32.84 -43.72
CA GLN A 18 -32.75 -31.96 -43.86
C GLN A 18 -32.76 -30.88 -42.79
N SER A 19 -33.36 -29.74 -43.16
CA SER A 19 -33.69 -28.68 -42.21
C SER A 19 -34.96 -29.06 -41.46
N ILE A 20 -34.84 -29.35 -40.17
CA ILE A 20 -35.94 -29.80 -39.31
C ILE A 20 -36.34 -28.71 -38.31
N ASP A 21 -37.62 -28.62 -38.01
CA ASP A 21 -38.22 -27.65 -37.08
C ASP A 21 -38.49 -28.26 -35.70
N GLY A 22 -38.29 -29.57 -35.55
CA GLY A 22 -38.46 -30.25 -34.26
C GLY A 22 -38.16 -31.74 -34.33
N VAL A 23 -38.33 -32.41 -33.21
CA VAL A 23 -38.12 -33.85 -33.05
C VAL A 23 -39.28 -34.43 -32.22
N TRP A 24 -39.85 -35.53 -32.68
CA TRP A 24 -40.83 -36.33 -31.95
C TRP A 24 -40.17 -37.52 -31.27
N LEU A 25 -40.45 -37.71 -29.98
CA LEU A 25 -39.91 -38.76 -29.13
C LEU A 25 -41.06 -39.67 -28.67
N PRO A 26 -41.31 -40.80 -29.34
CA PRO A 26 -42.48 -41.61 -29.06
C PRO A 26 -42.33 -42.38 -27.73
N ALA A 27 -43.43 -42.50 -26.99
CA ALA A 27 -43.46 -43.14 -25.67
C ALA A 27 -43.33 -44.68 -25.75
N ASP A 28 -43.60 -45.27 -26.91
CA ASP A 28 -43.42 -46.70 -27.17
C ASP A 28 -41.94 -47.12 -27.27
N ARG A 29 -41.04 -46.17 -27.56
CA ARG A 29 -39.60 -46.42 -27.76
C ARG A 29 -38.73 -45.89 -26.62
N PHE A 30 -39.12 -44.79 -25.98
CA PHE A 30 -38.31 -44.11 -24.98
C PHE A 30 -39.07 -43.97 -23.66
N THR A 31 -38.41 -44.30 -22.55
CA THR A 31 -38.91 -44.01 -21.20
C THR A 31 -38.99 -42.51 -20.95
N THR A 32 -39.77 -42.08 -19.95
CA THR A 32 -39.89 -40.65 -19.59
C THR A 32 -38.53 -40.01 -19.27
N GLN A 33 -37.62 -40.74 -18.62
CA GLN A 33 -36.27 -40.25 -18.29
C GLN A 33 -35.37 -40.12 -19.53
N GLU A 34 -35.47 -41.07 -20.47
CA GLU A 34 -34.72 -41.01 -21.73
C GLU A 34 -35.21 -39.86 -22.62
N ARG A 35 -36.53 -39.64 -22.71
CA ARG A 35 -37.09 -38.50 -23.43
C ARG A 35 -36.63 -37.18 -22.84
N ALA A 36 -36.63 -37.05 -21.50
CA ALA A 36 -36.10 -35.87 -20.82
C ALA A 36 -34.62 -35.62 -21.16
N ARG A 37 -33.77 -36.66 -21.14
CA ARG A 37 -32.35 -36.55 -21.54
C ARG A 37 -32.18 -36.15 -23.01
N LEU A 38 -32.98 -36.72 -23.92
CA LEU A 38 -32.94 -36.39 -25.35
C LEU A 38 -33.42 -34.96 -25.62
N ILE A 39 -34.44 -34.50 -24.90
CA ILE A 39 -34.90 -33.10 -24.95
C ILE A 39 -33.80 -32.16 -24.50
N LEU A 40 -33.14 -32.43 -23.36
CA LEU A 40 -32.01 -31.63 -22.88
C LEU A 40 -30.82 -31.65 -23.86
N GLY A 41 -30.50 -32.81 -24.42
CA GLY A 41 -29.38 -32.97 -25.37
C GLY A 41 -29.57 -32.23 -26.69
N HIS A 42 -30.81 -31.99 -27.11
CA HIS A 42 -31.14 -31.24 -28.32
C HIS A 42 -31.70 -29.84 -28.05
N TRP A 43 -31.73 -29.39 -26.79
CA TRP A 43 -32.31 -28.11 -26.40
C TRP A 43 -31.57 -26.93 -27.04
N ARG A 44 -32.32 -25.90 -27.45
CA ARG A 44 -31.79 -24.65 -28.01
C ARG A 44 -32.57 -23.46 -27.45
N THR A 45 -31.95 -22.29 -27.41
CA THR A 45 -32.59 -21.06 -26.91
C THR A 45 -33.88 -20.76 -27.70
N GLY A 46 -34.98 -20.62 -26.97
CA GLY A 46 -36.32 -20.38 -27.53
C GLY A 46 -37.05 -21.64 -28.04
N ALA A 47 -36.49 -22.84 -27.87
CA ALA A 47 -37.21 -24.09 -28.13
C ALA A 47 -38.36 -24.29 -27.14
N ALA A 48 -39.38 -25.04 -27.54
CA ALA A 48 -40.52 -25.41 -26.70
C ALA A 48 -40.69 -26.93 -26.69
N ALA A 49 -41.04 -27.50 -25.54
CA ALA A 49 -41.29 -28.94 -25.40
C ALA A 49 -42.70 -29.20 -24.89
N TYR A 50 -43.36 -30.22 -25.44
CA TYR A 50 -44.72 -30.60 -25.08
C TYR A 50 -44.83 -32.11 -24.91
N ARG A 51 -45.71 -32.55 -24.01
CA ARG A 51 -45.99 -33.96 -23.71
C ARG A 51 -47.41 -34.34 -24.11
N PHE A 52 -47.49 -35.42 -24.87
CA PHE A 52 -48.74 -36.10 -25.23
C PHE A 52 -48.77 -37.50 -24.59
N ALA A 53 -49.93 -38.15 -24.58
CA ALA A 53 -50.05 -39.54 -24.15
C ALA A 53 -49.12 -40.49 -24.94
N ASP A 54 -48.90 -40.20 -26.22
CA ASP A 54 -48.14 -41.06 -27.15
C ASP A 54 -46.64 -40.71 -27.28
N GLY A 55 -46.17 -39.65 -26.60
CA GLY A 55 -44.78 -39.19 -26.70
C GLY A 55 -44.57 -37.70 -26.40
N ASP A 56 -43.32 -37.26 -26.46
CA ASP A 56 -42.93 -35.87 -26.24
C ASP A 56 -42.45 -35.24 -27.57
N VAL A 57 -42.75 -33.96 -27.80
CA VAL A 57 -42.25 -33.19 -28.95
C VAL A 57 -41.32 -32.09 -28.48
N LEU A 58 -40.18 -31.94 -29.14
CA LEU A 58 -39.29 -30.78 -29.02
C LEU A 58 -39.41 -29.96 -30.30
N GLN A 59 -39.89 -28.72 -30.19
CA GLN A 59 -39.98 -27.76 -31.29
C GLN A 59 -38.84 -26.75 -31.18
N PHE A 60 -38.10 -26.55 -32.27
CA PHE A 60 -37.05 -25.54 -32.34
C PHE A 60 -37.61 -24.15 -32.68
N SER A 61 -36.94 -23.11 -32.19
CA SER A 61 -37.21 -21.71 -32.52
C SER A 61 -36.81 -21.35 -33.95
N ALA A 62 -35.83 -22.04 -34.51
CA ALA A 62 -35.37 -21.90 -35.89
C ALA A 62 -35.05 -23.29 -36.50
N PRO A 63 -35.26 -23.50 -37.81
CA PRO A 63 -34.94 -24.76 -38.46
C PRO A 63 -33.46 -25.13 -38.35
N VAL A 64 -33.16 -26.40 -38.07
CA VAL A 64 -31.80 -26.92 -37.88
C VAL A 64 -31.49 -27.98 -38.93
N ALA A 65 -30.37 -27.82 -39.64
CA ALA A 65 -29.90 -28.83 -40.59
C ALA A 65 -29.24 -30.01 -39.85
N LEU A 66 -29.88 -31.18 -39.91
CA LEU A 66 -29.41 -32.42 -39.27
C LEU A 66 -29.56 -33.60 -40.22
N ASP A 67 -28.71 -34.61 -40.06
CA ASP A 67 -28.91 -35.90 -40.71
C ASP A 67 -30.08 -36.63 -40.02
N CYS A 68 -31.18 -36.81 -40.74
CA CYS A 68 -32.38 -37.44 -40.21
C CYS A 68 -32.14 -38.89 -39.76
N GLN A 69 -31.08 -39.56 -40.25
CA GLN A 69 -30.78 -40.95 -39.91
C GLN A 69 -30.01 -41.11 -38.60
N THR A 70 -29.35 -40.05 -38.11
CA THR A 70 -28.55 -40.10 -36.87
C THR A 70 -29.35 -39.70 -35.63
N LEU A 71 -30.59 -39.23 -35.81
CA LEU A 71 -31.47 -38.82 -34.73
C LEU A 71 -32.16 -40.03 -34.07
N ALA A 72 -32.20 -40.03 -32.74
CA ALA A 72 -32.92 -41.04 -31.98
C ALA A 72 -34.45 -40.90 -32.15
N GLY A 73 -34.95 -39.65 -32.20
CA GLY A 73 -36.36 -39.32 -32.43
C GLY A 73 -36.72 -39.14 -33.89
N TRP A 74 -38.01 -38.99 -34.19
CA TRP A 74 -38.49 -38.72 -35.54
C TRP A 74 -38.32 -37.23 -35.86
N PRO A 75 -37.59 -36.88 -36.92
CA PRO A 75 -37.46 -35.49 -37.35
C PRO A 75 -38.81 -34.94 -37.81
N LEU A 76 -39.06 -33.67 -37.50
CA LEU A 76 -40.25 -32.94 -37.89
C LEU A 76 -39.89 -31.76 -38.78
N VAL A 77 -40.59 -31.59 -39.90
CA VAL A 77 -40.44 -30.45 -40.82
C VAL A 77 -41.72 -29.64 -40.85
N ARG A 78 -41.61 -28.32 -40.98
CA ARG A 78 -42.77 -27.45 -41.12
C ARG A 78 -43.46 -27.64 -42.47
N GLN A 79 -44.77 -27.91 -42.45
CA GLN A 79 -45.63 -28.06 -43.62
C GLN A 79 -46.87 -27.18 -43.43
N GLY A 80 -46.89 -26.01 -44.06
CA GLY A 80 -47.92 -25.00 -43.81
C GLY A 80 -47.83 -24.45 -42.37
N ARG A 81 -48.92 -24.60 -41.59
CA ARG A 81 -49.00 -24.11 -40.20
C ARG A 81 -48.60 -25.15 -39.14
N GLY A 82 -48.46 -26.43 -39.50
CA GLY A 82 -48.13 -27.52 -38.58
C GLY A 82 -46.77 -28.17 -38.84
N LEU A 83 -46.35 -29.04 -37.94
CA LEU A 83 -45.14 -29.87 -38.03
C LEU A 83 -45.50 -31.27 -38.55
N CYS A 84 -44.67 -31.86 -39.40
CA CYS A 84 -44.91 -33.20 -39.95
C CYS A 84 -43.66 -34.09 -39.92
N SER A 85 -43.83 -35.37 -39.60
CA SER A 85 -42.74 -36.36 -39.62
C SER A 85 -42.37 -36.89 -41.03
N ALA A 86 -43.02 -36.38 -42.08
CA ALA A 86 -42.83 -36.78 -43.47
C ALA A 86 -42.91 -35.56 -44.42
N ARG A 87 -42.38 -35.69 -45.64
CA ARG A 87 -42.57 -34.69 -46.70
C ARG A 87 -43.82 -35.04 -47.50
N LEU A 88 -44.83 -34.20 -47.37
CA LEU A 88 -46.11 -34.33 -48.04
C LEU A 88 -46.12 -33.57 -49.36
N THR A 89 -46.80 -34.11 -50.37
CA THR A 89 -47.14 -33.38 -51.59
C THR A 89 -48.29 -32.40 -51.36
N ALA A 90 -48.46 -31.42 -52.24
CA ALA A 90 -49.53 -30.42 -52.11
C ALA A 90 -50.95 -31.02 -52.16
N ASP A 91 -51.11 -32.19 -52.79
CA ASP A 91 -52.38 -32.93 -52.84
C ASP A 91 -52.62 -33.70 -51.53
N GLU A 92 -51.58 -34.36 -50.99
CA GLU A 92 -51.65 -35.03 -49.69
C GLU A 92 -51.95 -34.03 -48.56
N LEU A 93 -51.31 -32.85 -48.57
CA LEU A 93 -51.51 -31.81 -47.55
C LEU A 93 -52.95 -31.25 -47.55
N ARG A 94 -53.59 -31.12 -48.72
CA ARG A 94 -54.98 -30.64 -48.83
C ARG A 94 -56.01 -31.65 -48.31
N ALA A 95 -55.64 -32.92 -48.26
CA ALA A 95 -56.52 -33.99 -47.81
C ALA A 95 -56.38 -34.32 -46.32
N LEU A 96 -55.45 -33.67 -45.61
CA LEU A 96 -55.24 -33.89 -44.17
C LEU A 96 -56.22 -33.10 -43.28
N PRO A 97 -56.60 -33.66 -42.12
CA PRO A 97 -57.34 -32.91 -41.11
C PRO A 97 -56.48 -31.78 -40.52
N THR A 98 -57.14 -30.71 -40.05
CA THR A 98 -56.46 -29.56 -39.43
C THR A 98 -55.85 -29.97 -38.09
N ALA A 99 -54.53 -29.85 -37.97
CA ALA A 99 -53.76 -30.21 -36.78
C ALA A 99 -52.47 -29.37 -36.69
N ASP A 100 -51.87 -29.32 -35.49
CA ASP A 100 -50.59 -28.65 -35.27
C ASP A 100 -49.40 -29.59 -35.51
N LEU A 101 -49.61 -30.89 -35.35
CA LEU A 101 -48.61 -31.94 -35.54
C LEU A 101 -49.22 -33.14 -36.29
N TRP A 102 -48.58 -33.57 -37.38
CA TRP A 102 -48.94 -34.76 -38.14
C TRP A 102 -47.82 -35.81 -38.06
N LEU A 103 -48.10 -36.93 -37.41
CA LEU A 103 -47.17 -38.05 -37.30
C LEU A 103 -47.59 -39.15 -38.28
N VAL A 104 -46.71 -39.51 -39.21
CA VAL A 104 -46.95 -40.56 -40.20
C VAL A 104 -46.39 -41.88 -39.68
N ARG A 105 -47.27 -42.84 -39.35
CA ARG A 105 -46.92 -44.20 -38.88
C ARG A 105 -47.50 -45.22 -39.87
N GLY A 106 -46.67 -46.09 -40.45
CA GLY A 106 -47.16 -47.13 -41.36
C GLY A 106 -47.96 -46.61 -42.56
N SER A 107 -47.60 -45.42 -43.07
CA SER A 107 -48.33 -44.68 -44.12
C SER A 107 -49.69 -44.08 -43.72
N GLN A 108 -50.10 -44.19 -42.45
CA GLN A 108 -51.27 -43.53 -41.87
C GLN A 108 -50.88 -42.27 -41.10
N VAL A 109 -51.73 -41.25 -41.13
CA VAL A 109 -51.47 -39.95 -40.48
C VAL A 109 -52.23 -39.86 -39.16
N HIS A 110 -51.50 -39.61 -38.08
CA HIS A 110 -52.04 -39.28 -36.76
C HIS A 110 -51.94 -37.77 -36.55
N ALA A 111 -53.08 -37.13 -36.34
CA ALA A 111 -53.21 -35.69 -36.17
C ALA A 111 -53.30 -35.33 -34.67
N LEU A 112 -52.40 -34.47 -34.20
CA LEU A 112 -52.31 -34.00 -32.82
C LEU A 112 -52.41 -32.48 -32.76
N GLN A 113 -53.04 -31.95 -31.70
CA GLN A 113 -53.13 -30.51 -31.45
C GLN A 113 -52.35 -30.13 -30.20
N LEU A 114 -51.58 -29.04 -30.27
CA LEU A 114 -50.73 -28.61 -29.15
C LEU A 114 -51.54 -28.23 -27.91
N ARG A 115 -52.80 -27.81 -28.07
CA ARG A 115 -53.71 -27.51 -26.96
C ARG A 115 -54.04 -28.72 -26.08
N ASP A 116 -53.90 -29.94 -26.62
CA ASP A 116 -54.17 -31.19 -25.92
C ASP A 116 -52.92 -31.74 -25.21
N ALA A 117 -51.79 -31.02 -25.29
CA ALA A 117 -50.51 -31.40 -24.71
C ALA A 117 -50.20 -30.65 -23.41
N GLU A 118 -49.44 -31.29 -22.51
CA GLU A 118 -48.85 -30.64 -21.34
C GLU A 118 -47.56 -29.90 -21.76
N VAL A 119 -47.44 -28.63 -21.40
CA VAL A 119 -46.21 -27.86 -21.64
C VAL A 119 -45.13 -28.34 -20.68
N LEU A 120 -43.99 -28.77 -21.21
CA LEU A 120 -42.85 -29.17 -20.39
C LEU A 120 -41.95 -27.98 -20.13
N GLU A 121 -41.46 -27.86 -18.90
CA GLU A 121 -40.43 -26.90 -18.50
C GLU A 121 -39.13 -27.64 -18.17
N PRO A 122 -38.25 -27.91 -19.15
CA PRO A 122 -37.00 -28.64 -18.91
C PRO A 122 -36.06 -27.98 -17.90
N GLY A 123 -36.21 -26.67 -17.66
CA GLY A 123 -35.46 -25.96 -16.61
C GLY A 123 -35.70 -26.54 -15.21
N LEU A 124 -36.89 -27.07 -14.93
CA LEU A 124 -37.21 -27.70 -13.65
C LEU A 124 -36.58 -29.10 -13.47
N TRP A 125 -36.04 -29.68 -14.55
CA TRP A 125 -35.34 -30.98 -14.47
C TRP A 125 -33.89 -30.84 -14.02
N LEU A 126 -33.37 -29.61 -14.00
CA LEU A 126 -32.00 -29.32 -13.59
C LEU A 126 -31.96 -29.09 -12.08
N GLU A 127 -31.25 -29.97 -11.36
CA GLU A 127 -31.00 -29.79 -9.94
C GLU A 127 -29.94 -28.71 -9.73
N ILE A 128 -30.40 -27.47 -9.56
CA ILE A 128 -29.55 -26.29 -9.32
C ILE A 128 -29.40 -25.96 -7.83
N SER A 129 -30.04 -26.73 -6.94
CA SER A 129 -30.00 -26.54 -5.48
C SER A 129 -28.59 -26.63 -4.88
N ALA A 130 -27.69 -27.37 -5.53
CA ALA A 130 -26.28 -27.45 -5.15
C ALA A 130 -25.44 -26.22 -5.58
N TYR A 131 -26.00 -25.32 -6.38
CA TYR A 131 -25.33 -24.11 -6.85
C TYR A 131 -25.92 -22.88 -6.17
N THR A 132 -25.15 -22.25 -5.28
CA THR A 132 -25.55 -20.97 -4.70
C THR A 132 -25.44 -19.88 -5.75
N LEU A 133 -26.59 -19.35 -6.18
CA LEU A 133 -26.65 -18.11 -6.95
C LEU A 133 -26.28 -16.95 -6.00
N LEU A 134 -25.17 -16.28 -6.30
CA LEU A 134 -24.75 -15.08 -5.57
C LEU A 134 -25.37 -13.85 -6.23
N ASP A 135 -25.77 -12.88 -5.40
CA ASP A 135 -26.09 -11.56 -5.89
C ASP A 135 -24.87 -10.98 -6.62
N THR A 136 -25.11 -10.45 -7.82
CA THR A 136 -24.06 -9.88 -8.67
C THR A 136 -24.20 -8.37 -8.71
N PHE A 137 -23.06 -7.71 -8.93
CA PHE A 137 -23.03 -6.27 -9.00
C PHE A 137 -23.66 -5.73 -10.29
N ASP A 138 -24.53 -4.73 -10.17
CA ASP A 138 -25.15 -4.06 -11.31
C ASP A 138 -24.15 -3.15 -12.04
N CYS A 139 -23.80 -3.53 -13.27
CA CYS A 139 -22.82 -2.83 -14.10
C CYS A 139 -23.38 -1.62 -14.88
N HIS A 140 -24.64 -1.22 -14.68
CA HIS A 140 -25.24 -0.12 -15.42
C HIS A 140 -24.76 1.29 -14.99
N ALA A 141 -24.04 1.41 -13.87
CA ALA A 141 -23.53 2.69 -13.38
C ALA A 141 -22.31 3.20 -14.19
N PRO A 142 -22.28 4.49 -14.58
CA PRO A 142 -21.15 5.06 -15.31
C PRO A 142 -19.89 5.11 -14.42
N VAL A 143 -18.74 4.82 -15.03
CA VAL A 143 -17.43 4.85 -14.38
C VAL A 143 -16.79 6.22 -14.59
N VAL A 144 -16.72 7.02 -13.53
CA VAL A 144 -16.06 8.35 -13.56
C VAL A 144 -14.93 8.37 -12.52
N PRO A 145 -13.68 8.66 -12.92
CA PRO A 145 -12.57 8.82 -11.98
C PRO A 145 -12.84 9.97 -11.01
N LEU A 146 -12.63 9.75 -9.71
CA LEU A 146 -12.96 10.73 -8.67
C LEU A 146 -11.78 11.59 -8.22
N LEU A 147 -10.52 11.19 -8.49
CA LEU A 147 -9.34 11.81 -7.87
C LEU A 147 -9.36 13.34 -8.04
N PRO A 148 -9.49 14.09 -6.94
CA PRO A 148 -9.19 15.51 -6.97
C PRO A 148 -7.74 15.69 -7.42
N VAL A 149 -7.52 16.66 -8.31
CA VAL A 149 -6.16 17.14 -8.61
C VAL A 149 -5.57 17.64 -7.29
N PRO A 150 -4.33 17.28 -6.92
CA PRO A 150 -3.77 17.66 -5.64
C PRO A 150 -3.51 19.16 -5.68
N ASP A 151 -4.16 19.91 -4.79
CA ASP A 151 -3.87 21.31 -4.58
C ASP A 151 -2.50 21.44 -3.93
N ILE A 152 -1.51 21.84 -4.74
CA ILE A 152 -0.19 22.22 -4.25
C ILE A 152 -0.37 23.62 -3.67
N THR A 153 -0.68 23.71 -2.38
CA THR A 153 -0.67 24.98 -1.67
C THR A 153 0.75 25.52 -1.66
N ASP A 154 1.01 26.60 -2.38
CA ASP A 154 2.20 27.41 -2.10
C ASP A 154 1.95 28.04 -0.72
N VAL A 155 2.85 27.76 0.23
CA VAL A 155 2.76 28.20 1.64
C VAL A 155 2.69 29.75 1.74
N ARG A 156 2.89 30.45 0.63
CA ARG A 156 2.76 31.90 0.43
C ARG A 156 1.32 32.41 0.38
N GLU A 157 0.35 31.63 -0.09
CA GLU A 157 -1.06 32.08 -0.18
C GLU A 157 -1.83 31.96 1.16
N ILE A 158 -1.32 31.14 2.10
CA ILE A 158 -1.90 30.96 3.45
C ILE A 158 -1.81 32.26 4.30
N LEU A 159 -0.96 33.21 3.91
CA LEU A 159 -0.57 34.36 4.76
C LEU A 159 -1.33 35.67 4.51
N GLY A 160 -2.49 35.64 3.84
CA GLY A 160 -3.33 36.83 3.67
C GLY A 160 -2.71 37.86 2.72
N GLY A 161 -3.41 38.16 1.62
CA GLY A 161 -2.95 39.10 0.60
C GLY A 161 -2.37 40.39 1.18
N LEU A 162 -1.06 40.58 0.99
CA LEU A 162 -0.45 41.89 1.05
C LEU A 162 -1.10 42.74 -0.05
N ALA A 163 -1.56 43.93 0.32
CA ALA A 163 -2.21 44.89 -0.56
C ALA A 163 -1.41 45.08 -1.88
N PRO A 164 -2.09 45.40 -3.01
CA PRO A 164 -1.42 45.59 -4.28
C PRO A 164 -0.26 46.58 -4.15
N VAL A 165 0.88 46.18 -4.71
CA VAL A 165 2.10 46.99 -4.84
C VAL A 165 1.72 48.39 -5.34
N SER A 166 2.14 49.43 -4.62
CA SER A 166 1.83 50.81 -4.98
C SER A 166 2.38 51.13 -6.38
N PRO A 167 1.66 51.91 -7.20
CA PRO A 167 2.07 52.25 -8.57
C PRO A 167 3.40 53.03 -8.64
N GLU A 168 3.88 53.55 -7.51
CA GLU A 168 5.18 54.21 -7.43
C GLU A 168 6.34 53.20 -7.52
N GLN A 169 6.14 51.96 -7.06
CA GLN A 169 7.16 50.92 -7.07
C GLN A 169 7.31 50.28 -8.47
N GLU A 170 6.23 50.18 -9.25
CA GLU A 170 6.28 49.79 -10.67
C GLU A 170 7.03 50.83 -11.53
N GLY A 171 6.89 52.11 -11.22
CA GLY A 171 7.64 53.18 -11.87
C GLY A 171 9.15 53.07 -11.65
N VAL A 172 9.57 52.70 -10.43
CA VAL A 172 10.98 52.51 -10.09
C VAL A 172 11.56 51.25 -10.74
N ILE A 173 10.79 50.15 -10.81
CA ILE A 173 11.20 48.91 -11.46
C ILE A 173 11.29 49.08 -12.99
N ARG A 174 10.36 49.81 -13.61
CA ARG A 174 10.44 50.17 -15.04
C ARG A 174 11.64 51.09 -15.33
N ALA A 175 11.91 52.08 -14.49
CA ALA A 175 13.08 52.96 -14.64
C ALA A 175 14.42 52.22 -14.47
N LEU A 176 14.46 51.14 -13.67
CA LEU A 176 15.64 50.27 -13.53
C LEU A 176 15.81 49.31 -14.71
N LEU A 177 14.71 48.82 -15.29
CA LEU A 177 14.72 47.96 -16.49
C LEU A 177 15.08 48.74 -17.77
N GLU A 178 14.61 49.99 -17.91
CA GLU A 178 14.95 50.85 -19.06
C GLU A 178 16.44 51.24 -19.09
N ARG A 179 17.12 51.26 -17.94
CA ARG A 179 18.56 51.53 -17.84
C ARG A 179 19.46 50.36 -18.25
N GLN A 180 18.91 49.15 -18.45
CA GLN A 180 19.69 47.95 -18.77
C GLN A 180 19.58 47.46 -20.23
N LEU A 181 18.87 48.18 -21.11
CA LEU A 181 18.78 47.82 -22.52
C LEU A 181 19.92 48.44 -23.36
N PRO A 182 20.70 47.66 -24.14
CA PRO A 182 21.70 48.19 -25.06
C PRO A 182 21.02 48.82 -26.30
N ALA A 183 21.62 49.89 -26.82
CA ALA A 183 21.11 50.66 -27.98
C ALA A 183 20.87 49.81 -29.26
N PRO A 184 19.90 50.19 -30.12
CA PRO A 184 19.47 49.36 -31.24
C PRO A 184 20.46 49.38 -32.41
N LYS A 185 20.73 48.21 -32.99
CA LYS A 185 21.56 48.01 -34.18
C LYS A 185 20.67 48.01 -35.43
N ALA A 186 21.11 48.72 -36.46
CA ALA A 186 20.41 48.92 -37.74
C ALA A 186 20.20 47.63 -38.56
N ALA A 187 19.20 47.68 -39.44
CA ALA A 187 18.68 46.60 -40.30
C ALA A 187 19.68 46.15 -41.40
N PRO A 188 19.54 44.91 -41.93
CA PRO A 188 20.53 44.29 -42.81
C PRO A 188 20.26 44.53 -44.30
N PRO A 189 21.30 44.51 -45.17
CA PRO A 189 21.13 44.24 -46.58
C PRO A 189 21.42 42.77 -46.94
N LYS A 190 20.86 42.41 -48.09
CA LYS A 190 20.66 41.09 -48.69
C LYS A 190 21.93 40.29 -49.05
N ALA A 191 21.76 38.98 -48.90
CA ALA A 191 22.30 37.83 -49.65
C ALA A 191 23.33 38.04 -50.78
N ALA A 192 24.44 37.29 -50.67
CA ALA A 192 24.95 36.43 -51.75
C ALA A 192 25.81 35.29 -51.15
N GLN A 193 25.45 34.05 -51.48
CA GLN A 193 26.28 32.84 -51.43
C GLN A 193 27.50 32.99 -52.38
N PRO A 194 28.63 32.22 -52.25
CA PRO A 194 28.59 30.76 -52.28
C PRO A 194 29.69 29.96 -51.55
N TRP A 195 29.39 28.66 -51.50
CA TRP A 195 30.17 27.45 -51.23
C TRP A 195 31.67 27.46 -50.91
N ALA A 196 31.93 26.53 -49.98
CA ALA A 196 33.03 25.57 -49.91
C ALA A 196 34.41 26.07 -49.49
N SER A 197 34.78 25.69 -48.26
CA SER A 197 36.06 25.06 -47.97
C SER A 197 36.10 24.64 -46.50
N GLU A 198 36.30 23.35 -46.30
CA GLU A 198 37.28 22.74 -45.39
C GLU A 198 37.55 23.38 -44.03
N ALA A 199 37.49 22.53 -43.00
CA ALA A 199 37.99 22.81 -41.67
C ALA A 199 39.42 23.38 -41.68
N PRO A 200 39.74 24.21 -40.68
CA PRO A 200 40.87 23.81 -39.85
C PRO A 200 40.62 23.98 -38.35
N ALA A 201 41.11 22.95 -37.64
CA ALA A 201 41.95 23.01 -36.45
C ALA A 201 41.52 23.88 -35.25
N GLN A 202 41.19 23.14 -34.19
CA GLN A 202 41.36 23.51 -32.80
C GLN A 202 42.79 24.03 -32.53
N TYR A 203 42.90 25.10 -31.74
CA TYR A 203 44.11 25.40 -30.98
C TYR A 203 43.85 25.27 -29.48
N PRO A 204 44.27 24.15 -28.85
CA PRO A 204 44.39 24.03 -27.40
C PRO A 204 45.83 24.38 -26.97
N ALA A 205 46.35 25.56 -27.33
CA ALA A 205 47.76 25.87 -27.09
C ALA A 205 48.06 26.54 -25.73
N LEU A 206 47.05 26.94 -24.94
CA LEU A 206 47.29 27.63 -23.67
C LEU A 206 47.11 26.75 -22.41
N LYS A 207 46.66 25.50 -22.57
CA LYS A 207 46.42 24.58 -21.43
C LYS A 207 47.39 23.40 -21.35
N LEU A 208 48.22 23.17 -22.38
CA LEU A 208 49.30 22.17 -22.35
C LEU A 208 50.60 22.70 -21.72
N GLY A 209 50.83 24.03 -21.71
CA GLY A 209 52.04 24.63 -21.13
C GLY A 209 52.11 24.56 -19.60
N ALA A 210 50.97 24.69 -18.91
CA ALA A 210 50.93 24.66 -17.44
C ALA A 210 51.10 23.24 -16.86
N THR A 211 50.67 22.21 -17.59
CA THR A 211 50.82 20.81 -17.17
C THR A 211 52.22 20.26 -17.49
N LEU A 212 52.85 20.68 -18.59
CA LEU A 212 54.25 20.30 -18.90
C LEU A 212 55.25 20.93 -17.92
N ALA A 213 55.01 22.17 -17.47
CA ALA A 213 55.87 22.83 -16.47
C ALA A 213 55.82 22.16 -15.09
N LEU A 214 54.65 21.63 -14.71
CA LEU A 214 54.43 20.98 -13.42
C LEU A 214 55.01 19.56 -13.38
N VAL A 215 54.96 18.85 -14.52
CA VAL A 215 55.61 17.53 -14.69
C VAL A 215 57.13 17.67 -14.82
N ALA A 216 57.65 18.69 -15.52
CA ALA A 216 59.08 18.97 -15.60
C ALA A 216 59.67 19.39 -14.24
N GLY A 217 58.93 20.13 -13.41
CA GLY A 217 59.33 20.48 -12.05
C GLY A 217 59.43 19.28 -11.11
N LEU A 218 58.52 18.31 -11.24
CA LEU A 218 58.54 17.06 -10.46
C LEU A 218 59.65 16.10 -10.91
N ILE A 219 59.97 16.06 -12.21
CA ILE A 219 61.10 15.29 -12.75
C ILE A 219 62.44 15.93 -12.36
N TRP A 220 62.54 17.27 -12.34
CA TRP A 220 63.74 17.98 -11.91
C TRP A 220 64.03 17.80 -10.40
N MET A 221 62.98 17.78 -9.56
CA MET A 221 63.11 17.46 -8.13
C MET A 221 63.48 16.00 -7.86
N ALA A 222 63.03 15.06 -8.69
CA ALA A 222 63.37 13.63 -8.56
C ALA A 222 64.80 13.29 -9.02
N ILE A 223 65.43 14.13 -9.86
CA ILE A 223 66.79 13.92 -10.39
C ILE A 223 67.86 14.62 -9.53
N HIS A 224 67.51 15.62 -8.71
CA HIS A 224 68.47 16.40 -7.89
C HIS A 224 68.57 16.00 -6.40
N SER A 225 67.90 14.94 -5.95
CA SER A 225 67.97 14.50 -4.54
C SER A 225 69.09 13.49 -4.23
N GLN A 226 70.13 13.38 -5.06
CA GLN A 226 71.32 12.57 -4.75
C GLN A 226 72.60 13.31 -5.12
N SER A 227 73.23 13.93 -4.12
CA SER A 227 74.65 14.25 -4.17
C SER A 227 75.20 14.37 -2.75
N GLN A 228 75.65 13.25 -2.20
CA GLN A 228 76.82 13.23 -1.31
C GLN A 228 77.78 12.10 -1.74
N PRO A 229 79.11 12.34 -1.67
CA PRO A 229 80.11 11.48 -2.27
C PRO A 229 80.50 10.24 -1.43
N LEU A 230 81.02 9.26 -2.16
CA LEU A 230 81.54 7.93 -1.83
C LEU A 230 82.35 7.77 -0.53
N THR A 231 82.05 6.70 0.23
CA THR A 231 83.01 5.78 0.88
C THR A 231 82.44 4.34 0.90
N PRO A 232 83.26 3.26 0.94
CA PRO A 232 82.92 2.00 0.25
C PRO A 232 82.54 0.79 1.15
N ILE A 233 82.06 -0.28 0.47
CA ILE A 233 81.98 -1.73 0.85
C ILE A 233 80.61 -2.21 1.44
N PRO A 234 80.07 -3.44 1.19
CA PRO A 234 79.74 -4.12 -0.07
C PRO A 234 78.33 -4.84 -0.09
N ALA A 235 77.94 -5.32 -1.28
CA ALA A 235 77.15 -6.52 -1.61
C ALA A 235 75.72 -6.82 -1.06
N SER A 236 74.80 -7.09 -2.00
CA SER A 236 73.55 -7.92 -1.96
C SER A 236 72.39 -7.39 -1.09
N THR A 237 71.09 -7.48 -1.41
CA THR A 237 70.29 -8.32 -2.32
C THR A 237 68.84 -7.78 -2.38
N THR A 238 68.18 -7.89 -3.54
CA THR A 238 66.72 -8.14 -3.74
C THR A 238 65.68 -7.50 -2.80
N GLU A 239 65.66 -6.18 -2.63
CA GLU A 239 64.47 -5.46 -2.10
C GLU A 239 64.00 -4.28 -3.00
N ASP A 240 64.76 -3.89 -4.02
CA ASP A 240 64.48 -2.66 -4.76
C ASP A 240 63.50 -2.82 -5.94
N ILE A 241 63.29 -4.03 -6.47
CA ILE A 241 62.44 -4.24 -7.65
C ILE A 241 60.95 -4.25 -7.28
N SER A 242 60.59 -4.69 -6.07
CA SER A 242 59.20 -4.73 -5.59
C SER A 242 58.66 -3.34 -5.21
N ARG A 243 59.51 -2.43 -4.74
CA ARG A 243 59.13 -1.04 -4.44
C ARG A 243 58.82 -0.22 -5.69
N VAL A 244 59.53 -0.47 -6.79
CA VAL A 244 59.31 0.23 -8.07
C VAL A 244 58.00 -0.21 -8.73
N ILE A 245 57.67 -1.49 -8.69
CA ILE A 245 56.41 -2.02 -9.26
C ILE A 245 55.19 -1.59 -8.44
N LEU A 246 55.30 -1.57 -7.10
CA LEU A 246 54.24 -1.09 -6.22
C LEU A 246 54.01 0.42 -6.38
N GLY A 247 55.06 1.20 -6.61
CA GLY A 247 54.98 2.63 -6.92
C GLY A 247 54.27 2.92 -8.25
N MET A 248 54.52 2.11 -9.29
CA MET A 248 53.85 2.26 -10.59
C MET A 248 52.35 1.91 -10.53
N LEU A 249 51.96 0.88 -9.76
CA LEU A 249 50.54 0.51 -9.60
C LEU A 249 49.75 1.56 -8.80
N LEU A 250 50.35 2.14 -7.76
CA LEU A 250 49.78 3.27 -7.02
C LEU A 250 49.68 4.54 -7.88
N GLY A 251 50.67 4.80 -8.74
CA GLY A 251 50.62 5.91 -9.69
C GLY A 251 49.51 5.77 -10.73
N ALA A 252 49.33 4.57 -11.31
CA ALA A 252 48.32 4.30 -12.32
C ALA A 252 46.88 4.37 -11.78
N THR A 253 46.67 3.95 -10.54
CA THR A 253 45.36 4.02 -9.86
C THR A 253 44.99 5.46 -9.48
N VAL A 254 45.95 6.27 -9.04
CA VAL A 254 45.72 7.71 -8.80
C VAL A 254 45.45 8.45 -10.12
N PHE A 255 46.15 8.09 -11.19
CA PHE A 255 45.98 8.72 -12.51
C PHE A 255 44.61 8.38 -13.15
N THR A 256 44.14 7.14 -13.03
CA THR A 256 42.81 6.75 -13.52
C THR A 256 41.67 7.38 -12.70
N ALA A 257 41.81 7.49 -11.38
CA ALA A 257 40.86 8.21 -10.53
C ALA A 257 40.77 9.70 -10.87
N LEU A 258 41.91 10.33 -11.22
CA LEU A 258 41.98 11.73 -11.64
C LEU A 258 41.27 11.95 -12.99
N LEU A 259 41.48 11.05 -13.96
CA LEU A 259 40.80 11.09 -15.26
C LEU A 259 39.27 10.91 -15.14
N MET A 260 38.84 10.02 -14.24
CA MET A 260 37.41 9.77 -14.00
C MET A 260 36.72 10.98 -13.33
N GLY A 261 37.41 11.68 -12.44
CA GLY A 261 36.94 12.94 -11.84
C GLY A 261 36.79 14.08 -12.85
N ILE A 262 37.73 14.21 -13.80
CA ILE A 262 37.70 15.24 -14.84
C ILE A 262 36.57 14.98 -15.85
N ASN A 263 36.32 13.72 -16.22
CA ASN A 263 35.24 13.35 -17.15
C ASN A 263 33.84 13.60 -16.54
N LYS A 264 33.69 13.42 -15.23
CA LYS A 264 32.45 13.74 -14.49
C LYS A 264 32.19 15.25 -14.38
N TYR A 265 33.24 16.06 -14.37
CA TYR A 265 33.13 17.52 -14.31
C TYR A 265 32.80 18.16 -15.67
N LEU A 266 33.24 17.54 -16.77
CA LEU A 266 33.01 18.04 -18.13
C LEU A 266 31.62 17.71 -18.73
N ARG A 267 30.81 16.87 -18.08
CA ARG A 267 29.45 16.51 -18.54
C ARG A 267 28.30 17.29 -17.90
N ARG A 268 28.57 18.35 -17.11
CA ARG A 268 27.52 19.22 -16.55
C ARG A 268 27.31 20.47 -17.41
N GLY A 269 26.27 20.46 -18.24
CA GLY A 269 25.80 21.69 -18.87
C GLY A 269 24.62 21.51 -19.81
N VAL A 270 23.40 21.44 -19.27
CA VAL A 270 22.18 22.06 -19.84
C VAL A 270 21.21 22.31 -18.66
N ARG A 271 20.72 23.55 -18.51
CA ARG A 271 19.60 23.92 -17.62
C ARG A 271 18.31 23.99 -18.46
N PRO A 272 17.18 23.41 -18.05
CA PRO A 272 15.89 23.73 -18.65
C PRO A 272 15.38 25.09 -18.15
N VAL A 273 14.76 25.82 -19.08
CA VAL A 273 14.13 27.13 -18.92
C VAL A 273 12.72 26.96 -18.33
N GLY A 274 12.26 27.98 -17.62
CA GLY A 274 11.21 27.92 -16.59
C GLY A 274 9.78 27.68 -17.05
N ALA A 275 9.00 27.11 -16.13
CA ALA A 275 7.55 26.98 -16.20
C ALA A 275 6.87 28.29 -15.78
N VAL A 276 5.78 28.61 -16.47
CA VAL A 276 4.90 29.77 -16.24
C VAL A 276 4.04 29.53 -14.98
N PRO A 277 3.77 30.53 -14.13
CA PRO A 277 2.86 30.36 -12.99
C PRO A 277 1.40 30.41 -13.45
N SER A 278 0.59 29.45 -13.00
CA SER A 278 -0.87 29.42 -13.13
C SER A 278 -1.56 29.90 -11.85
N ALA A 279 -2.74 30.51 -12.02
CA ALA A 279 -3.62 31.11 -11.00
C ALA A 279 -4.43 30.05 -10.17
N PRO A 280 -5.18 30.42 -9.10
CA PRO A 280 -5.20 29.72 -7.80
C PRO A 280 -6.36 28.72 -7.58
N ALA A 281 -6.16 27.76 -6.65
CA ALA A 281 -7.19 26.99 -5.92
C ALA A 281 -6.62 26.36 -4.60
N ASP A 282 -7.52 26.13 -3.63
CA ASP A 282 -7.39 25.97 -2.15
C ASP A 282 -7.39 24.47 -1.67
N PRO A 283 -7.26 24.11 -0.38
CA PRO A 283 -6.06 23.91 0.44
C PRO A 283 -5.67 22.42 0.68
N GLY A 284 -4.43 22.04 0.33
CA GLY A 284 -3.77 20.79 0.74
C GLY A 284 -2.77 20.97 1.91
N ILE A 285 -2.46 19.90 2.65
CA ILE A 285 -1.44 19.90 3.74
C ILE A 285 -0.04 19.63 3.16
N ALA A 286 0.91 20.52 3.44
CA ALA A 286 2.29 20.44 2.95
C ALA A 286 3.09 19.24 3.52
N GLU A 287 4.09 18.77 2.76
CA GLU A 287 5.06 17.73 3.15
C GLU A 287 5.83 18.17 4.42
N ARG A 288 6.14 17.23 5.33
CA ARG A 288 6.99 17.52 6.48
C ARG A 288 8.40 17.94 6.02
N ALA A 289 8.98 18.83 6.81
CA ALA A 289 10.33 19.34 6.64
C ALA A 289 11.39 18.23 6.58
N ARG A 290 12.33 18.36 5.63
CA ARG A 290 13.47 17.45 5.50
C ARG A 290 14.63 17.93 6.39
N PRO A 291 15.19 17.10 7.31
CA PRO A 291 16.49 17.40 7.88
C PRO A 291 17.56 17.19 6.80
N ALA A 292 18.18 18.27 6.35
CA ALA A 292 19.25 18.20 5.34
C ALA A 292 20.56 17.69 5.98
N ARG A 293 20.97 16.46 5.67
CA ARG A 293 22.36 16.01 5.93
C ARG A 293 23.28 16.48 4.81
N TYR A 294 24.20 17.39 5.11
CA TYR A 294 25.19 17.88 4.16
C TYR A 294 26.58 17.30 4.42
N LYS A 295 27.31 16.92 3.36
CA LYS A 295 28.72 16.53 3.45
C LYS A 295 29.61 17.78 3.28
N PRO A 296 30.36 18.22 4.30
CA PRO A 296 31.12 19.47 4.23
C PRO A 296 32.27 19.39 3.21
N SER A 297 32.38 20.44 2.38
CA SER A 297 33.44 20.58 1.37
C SER A 297 34.84 20.64 2.02
N ALA A 298 35.77 19.80 1.53
CA ALA A 298 37.08 19.57 2.17
C ALA A 298 37.99 20.82 2.22
N TRP A 299 37.86 21.75 1.27
CA TRP A 299 38.66 22.98 1.22
C TRP A 299 38.26 24.00 2.30
N ARG A 300 37.02 23.93 2.82
CA ARG A 300 36.56 24.81 3.91
C ARG A 300 37.06 24.37 5.28
N ARG A 301 37.22 23.05 5.50
CA ARG A 301 37.94 22.49 6.68
C ARG A 301 39.40 22.94 6.75
N TRP A 302 40.00 23.29 5.61
CA TRP A 302 41.36 23.82 5.54
C TRP A 302 41.39 25.33 5.86
N LEU A 303 40.40 26.10 5.42
CA LEU A 303 40.24 27.52 5.77
C LEU A 303 39.96 27.76 7.25
N THR A 304 39.09 26.97 7.88
CA THR A 304 38.82 27.08 9.33
C THR A 304 40.07 26.78 10.17
N ARG A 305 40.88 25.78 9.78
CA ARG A 305 42.17 25.48 10.46
C ARG A 305 43.25 26.55 10.23
N LEU A 306 43.21 27.27 9.11
CA LEU A 306 44.13 28.39 8.84
C LEU A 306 43.75 29.67 9.59
N THR A 307 42.45 29.88 9.85
CA THR A 307 41.98 31.01 10.65
C THR A 307 42.22 30.82 12.15
N GLU A 308 42.26 29.58 12.64
CA GLU A 308 42.61 29.26 14.04
C GLU A 308 44.09 29.51 14.39
N ARG A 309 44.97 29.66 13.38
CA ARG A 309 46.43 29.79 13.60
C ARG A 309 47.06 31.08 13.08
N SER A 310 46.30 32.10 12.64
CA SER A 310 46.88 33.36 12.17
C SER A 310 46.26 34.63 12.78
N LYS A 311 47.09 35.67 12.96
CA LYS A 311 46.73 37.00 13.52
C LYS A 311 45.83 37.85 12.59
N LEU A 312 45.20 37.26 11.57
CA LEU A 312 44.32 37.95 10.61
C LEU A 312 42.92 38.25 11.15
N SER A 313 42.52 37.74 12.32
CA SER A 313 41.21 38.01 12.93
C SER A 313 40.97 39.48 13.33
N ARG A 314 42.03 40.28 13.55
CA ARG A 314 41.90 41.69 14.00
C ARG A 314 41.45 42.69 12.94
N LEU A 315 41.61 42.37 11.65
CA LEU A 315 41.21 43.27 10.55
C LEU A 315 39.79 42.98 10.05
N TYR A 316 39.28 41.75 10.24
CA TYR A 316 37.92 41.37 9.87
C TYR A 316 36.85 41.90 10.84
N GLY A 317 37.20 42.11 12.11
CA GLY A 317 36.27 42.55 13.16
C GLY A 317 35.76 43.99 13.04
N LYS A 318 36.47 44.94 12.41
CA LYS A 318 36.07 46.37 12.46
C LYS A 318 34.75 46.68 11.76
N ARG A 319 34.47 46.06 10.61
CA ARG A 319 33.20 46.28 9.87
C ARG A 319 32.02 45.55 10.51
N GLN A 320 32.25 44.36 11.06
CA GLN A 320 31.22 43.63 11.82
C GLN A 320 30.93 44.33 13.16
N ALA A 321 31.95 44.81 13.87
CA ALA A 321 31.80 45.60 15.09
C ALA A 321 31.06 46.93 14.82
N ALA A 322 31.39 47.66 13.75
CA ALA A 322 30.69 48.90 13.39
C ALA A 322 29.25 48.68 12.91
N TYR A 323 28.92 47.49 12.39
CA TYR A 323 27.55 47.09 12.10
C TYR A 323 26.79 46.77 13.39
N MET A 324 27.41 45.97 14.28
CA MET A 324 26.83 45.59 15.55
C MET A 324 26.62 46.76 16.49
N GLN A 325 27.58 47.69 16.56
CA GLN A 325 27.46 48.88 17.40
C GLN A 325 26.28 49.74 16.94
N ARG A 326 26.14 49.98 15.63
CA ARG A 326 24.96 50.68 15.08
C ARG A 326 23.65 49.94 15.35
N MET A 327 23.65 48.62 15.25
CA MET A 327 22.46 47.82 15.53
C MET A 327 22.08 47.88 17.02
N LEU A 328 23.06 47.80 17.93
CA LEU A 328 22.85 47.95 19.38
C LEU A 328 22.38 49.37 19.72
N GLU A 329 22.97 50.41 19.12
CA GLU A 329 22.52 51.80 19.24
C GLU A 329 21.04 51.94 18.82
N MET A 330 20.60 51.34 17.70
CA MET A 330 19.18 51.37 17.30
C MET A 330 18.26 50.69 18.32
N PHE A 331 18.70 49.60 18.96
CA PHE A 331 17.94 48.95 20.03
C PHE A 331 17.89 49.77 21.32
N GLU A 332 18.97 50.48 21.66
CA GLU A 332 19.06 51.37 22.83
C GLU A 332 18.23 52.64 22.63
N ASP A 333 18.26 53.23 21.43
CA ASP A 333 17.51 54.43 21.05
C ASP A 333 15.99 54.16 20.89
N GLY A 334 15.59 52.89 20.84
CA GLY A 334 14.19 52.46 20.72
C GLY A 334 13.62 52.53 19.30
N ASP A 335 14.46 52.65 18.27
CA ASP A 335 14.04 52.55 16.86
C ASP A 335 13.86 51.07 16.46
N PHE A 336 12.84 50.44 17.03
CA PHE A 336 12.61 49.00 16.82
C PHE A 336 12.28 48.64 15.37
N ALA A 337 11.75 49.57 14.57
CA ALA A 337 11.42 49.29 13.17
C ALA A 337 12.69 49.00 12.35
N GLU A 338 13.75 49.80 12.53
CA GLU A 338 15.04 49.54 11.88
C GLU A 338 15.92 48.55 12.64
N ALA A 339 15.87 48.56 13.97
CA ALA A 339 16.67 47.63 14.78
C ALA A 339 16.36 46.15 14.45
N LEU A 340 15.07 45.80 14.32
CA LEU A 340 14.64 44.43 13.97
C LEU A 340 15.02 44.03 12.53
N ARG A 341 15.04 44.97 11.60
CA ARG A 341 15.52 44.74 10.22
C ARG A 341 17.02 44.48 10.18
N HIS A 342 17.78 45.04 11.11
CA HIS A 342 19.22 44.85 11.24
C HIS A 342 19.61 43.67 12.15
N ALA A 343 18.64 43.08 12.86
CA ALA A 343 18.89 42.08 13.88
C ALA A 343 19.37 40.72 13.33
N ILE A 344 20.28 40.13 14.09
CA ILE A 344 20.95 38.87 13.78
C ILE A 344 20.31 37.76 14.63
N PRO A 345 19.84 36.66 14.04
CA PRO A 345 19.20 35.58 14.78
C PRO A 345 20.21 34.79 15.63
N LEU A 346 19.87 34.57 16.90
CA LEU A 346 20.64 33.85 17.91
C LEU A 346 20.10 32.43 18.04
N GLY A 347 20.47 31.54 17.14
CA GLY A 347 20.06 30.14 17.22
C GLY A 347 20.36 29.38 15.95
N GLY A 348 21.23 28.38 16.10
CA GLY A 348 21.77 27.55 15.01
C GLY A 348 22.92 26.68 15.50
N GLN A 349 22.92 26.28 16.79
CA GLN A 349 23.90 25.33 17.33
C GLN A 349 23.57 23.91 16.88
N GLU A 350 23.47 23.69 15.57
CA GLU A 350 23.79 22.36 15.04
C GLU A 350 25.32 22.30 14.94
N PRO A 351 25.98 21.24 15.45
CA PRO A 351 27.44 21.11 15.36
C PRO A 351 27.97 21.05 13.92
N GLU A 352 27.09 21.00 12.91
CA GLU A 352 27.40 20.91 11.48
C GLU A 352 27.01 22.17 10.66
N ALA A 353 26.51 23.25 11.28
CA ALA A 353 26.15 24.49 10.57
C ALA A 353 27.39 25.25 10.07
N GLU A 354 27.41 25.68 8.79
CA GLU A 354 28.54 26.42 8.21
C GLU A 354 28.62 27.86 8.75
N GLN A 355 29.81 28.29 9.21
CA GLN A 355 30.06 29.66 9.68
C GLN A 355 29.96 30.69 8.52
N ASN A 356 29.16 31.74 8.71
CA ASN A 356 29.08 32.86 7.77
C ASN A 356 30.17 33.90 8.06
N PHE A 357 30.99 34.24 7.05
CA PHE A 357 32.09 35.20 7.19
C PHE A 357 31.77 36.61 6.62
N GLY A 358 30.58 36.84 6.06
CA GLY A 358 30.16 38.15 5.52
C GLY A 358 29.52 39.08 6.56
N THR A 359 29.45 40.39 6.35
CA THR A 359 28.68 41.30 7.22
C THR A 359 27.16 41.05 7.08
N PRO A 360 26.39 41.05 8.18
CA PRO A 360 24.93 40.92 8.09
C PRO A 360 24.31 42.05 7.25
N GLN A 361 23.18 41.77 6.60
CA GLN A 361 22.45 42.73 5.76
C GLN A 361 21.10 43.08 6.39
N ARG A 362 20.66 44.32 6.13
CA ARG A 362 19.32 44.81 6.49
C ARG A 362 18.25 44.00 5.76
N ARG A 363 17.20 43.60 6.47
CA ARG A 363 16.00 42.97 5.89
C ARG A 363 15.05 44.04 5.36
N GLU A 364 14.42 43.79 4.22
CA GLU A 364 13.42 44.70 3.66
C GLU A 364 12.09 44.60 4.44
N ASP A 365 11.68 43.38 4.84
CA ASP A 365 10.46 43.10 5.61
C ASP A 365 10.70 42.14 6.80
N LEU A 366 9.82 42.23 7.81
CA LEU A 366 9.81 41.39 9.02
C LEU A 366 9.03 40.08 8.82
N THR A 367 9.34 39.35 7.74
CA THR A 367 8.71 38.05 7.48
C THR A 367 9.34 36.95 8.34
N LEU A 368 8.51 36.13 8.97
CA LEU A 368 8.96 34.93 9.70
C LEU A 368 9.50 33.88 8.72
N SER A 369 10.68 33.32 8.99
CA SER A 369 11.26 32.31 8.09
C SER A 369 10.49 30.99 8.19
N GLN A 370 9.87 30.55 7.09
CA GLN A 370 9.12 29.29 6.97
C GLN A 370 10.05 28.06 6.85
N GLN A 371 10.94 27.88 7.82
CA GLN A 371 12.03 26.89 7.90
C GLN A 371 13.34 27.17 7.16
N SER A 372 14.38 26.82 7.92
CA SER A 372 15.79 26.77 7.59
C SER A 372 16.07 25.77 6.46
N GLY A 373 16.27 26.28 5.24
CA GLY A 373 17.36 25.78 4.41
C GLY A 373 18.71 25.96 5.13
N PRO A 374 19.84 25.45 4.61
CA PRO A 374 21.14 25.50 5.28
C PRO A 374 21.52 26.94 5.63
N GLY A 375 21.20 27.35 6.86
CA GLY A 375 21.37 28.69 7.36
C GLY A 375 22.82 28.85 7.79
N ARG A 376 23.55 29.73 7.10
CA ARG A 376 24.90 30.09 7.54
C ARG A 376 24.78 30.84 8.86
N ALA A 377 25.29 30.27 9.94
CA ALA A 377 25.19 30.84 11.27
C ALA A 377 26.36 31.80 11.52
N TYR A 378 26.08 32.89 12.23
CA TYR A 378 27.11 33.77 12.77
C TYR A 378 27.59 33.20 14.11
N HIS A 379 28.85 32.79 14.19
CA HIS A 379 29.45 32.37 15.45
C HIS A 379 30.13 33.56 16.13
N PHE A 380 29.65 33.90 17.32
CA PHE A 380 30.17 34.97 18.17
C PHE A 380 30.80 34.40 19.44
N GLU A 381 31.58 35.22 20.15
CA GLU A 381 32.02 34.90 21.52
C GLU A 381 30.81 34.70 22.44
N GLN A 382 30.96 33.83 23.42
CA GLN A 382 29.85 33.41 24.30
C GLN A 382 29.26 34.60 25.08
N SER A 383 30.11 35.50 25.59
CA SER A 383 29.71 36.73 26.31
C SER A 383 28.89 37.69 25.43
N LEU A 384 29.23 37.83 24.15
CA LEU A 384 28.53 38.68 23.21
C LEU A 384 27.17 38.08 22.81
N THR A 385 27.10 36.76 22.68
CA THR A 385 25.85 36.03 22.42
C THR A 385 24.87 36.20 23.59
N GLU A 386 25.37 36.13 24.82
CA GLU A 386 24.59 36.38 26.03
C GLU A 386 24.09 37.82 26.11
N HIS A 387 24.93 38.80 25.78
CA HIS A 387 24.53 40.20 25.74
C HIS A 387 23.45 40.48 24.69
N LEU A 388 23.60 39.95 23.47
CA LEU A 388 22.57 40.08 22.43
C LEU A 388 21.25 39.43 22.83
N ARG A 389 21.30 38.28 23.52
CA ARG A 389 20.11 37.64 24.07
C ARG A 389 19.40 38.53 25.09
N GLU A 390 20.16 39.21 25.96
CA GLU A 390 19.61 40.15 26.93
C GLU A 390 18.96 41.36 26.24
N VAL A 391 19.62 41.95 25.24
CA VAL A 391 19.09 43.07 24.44
C VAL A 391 17.78 42.69 23.75
N TYR A 392 17.72 41.53 23.10
CA TYR A 392 16.51 41.06 22.45
C TYR A 392 15.39 40.74 23.44
N ARG A 393 15.71 40.18 24.62
CA ARG A 393 14.71 39.92 25.66
C ARG A 393 14.12 41.21 26.22
N ARG A 394 14.94 42.23 26.49
CA ARG A 394 14.47 43.57 26.88
C ARG A 394 13.62 44.23 25.80
N SER A 395 14.01 44.06 24.54
CA SER A 395 13.26 44.58 23.38
C SER A 395 11.89 43.91 23.25
N TYR A 396 11.82 42.59 23.42
CA TYR A 396 10.57 41.85 23.51
C TYR A 396 9.68 42.38 24.64
N GLU A 397 10.21 42.53 25.86
CA GLU A 397 9.43 43.03 27.00
C GLU A 397 8.86 44.44 26.77
N ARG A 398 9.57 45.28 26.01
CA ARG A 398 9.12 46.62 25.66
C ARG A 398 8.07 46.60 24.55
N LEU A 399 8.30 45.84 23.47
CA LEU A 399 7.30 45.63 22.40
C LEU A 399 6.01 45.00 22.93
N ALA A 400 6.13 44.05 23.86
CA ALA A 400 4.99 43.42 24.53
C ALA A 400 4.19 44.41 25.39
N ARG A 401 4.85 45.37 26.05
CA ARG A 401 4.20 46.47 26.79
C ARG A 401 3.50 47.46 25.85
N GLU A 402 4.07 47.69 24.67
CA GLU A 402 3.52 48.57 23.63
C GLU A 402 2.43 47.89 22.78
N ASN A 403 2.07 46.64 23.07
CA ASN A 403 1.08 45.82 22.34
C ASN A 403 1.41 45.64 20.84
N ARG A 404 2.70 45.69 20.48
CA ARG A 404 3.24 45.45 19.13
C ARG A 404 3.50 43.95 18.94
N ILE A 405 2.40 43.22 18.72
CA ILE A 405 2.36 41.75 18.80
C ILE A 405 3.23 41.10 17.72
N GLU A 406 3.17 41.58 16.47
CA GLU A 406 3.89 40.97 15.34
C GLU A 406 5.41 41.08 15.51
N GLU A 407 5.90 42.25 15.92
CA GLU A 407 7.31 42.50 16.16
C GLU A 407 7.82 41.73 17.39
N ALA A 408 7.02 41.64 18.45
CA ALA A 408 7.34 40.84 19.64
C ALA A 408 7.46 39.35 19.30
N VAL A 409 6.54 38.82 18.47
CA VAL A 409 6.59 37.45 17.98
C VAL A 409 7.81 37.24 17.10
N PHE A 410 8.14 38.18 16.21
CA PHE A 410 9.35 38.12 15.38
C PHE A 410 10.63 38.02 16.24
N VAL A 411 10.72 38.78 17.33
CA VAL A 411 11.85 38.68 18.27
C VAL A 411 11.94 37.29 18.88
N LEU A 412 10.84 36.74 19.41
CA LEU A 412 10.84 35.41 20.02
C LEU A 412 11.13 34.30 19.00
N ALA A 413 10.41 34.32 17.89
CA ALA A 413 10.41 33.27 16.87
C ALA A 413 11.67 33.26 15.99
N GLU A 414 12.11 34.43 15.53
CA GLU A 414 13.19 34.56 14.55
C GLU A 414 14.52 34.91 15.20
N LEU A 415 14.52 35.83 16.17
CA LEU A 415 15.77 36.31 16.78
C LEU A 415 16.24 35.44 17.95
N LEU A 416 15.35 35.05 18.85
CA LEU A 416 15.68 34.22 20.01
C LEU A 416 15.52 32.72 19.73
N LYS A 417 14.76 32.35 18.68
CA LYS A 417 14.40 30.96 18.33
C LYS A 417 13.66 30.21 19.46
N GLU A 418 12.98 30.95 20.35
CA GLU A 418 12.16 30.42 21.46
C GLU A 418 10.75 30.10 20.95
N ARG A 419 10.63 29.00 20.19
CA ARG A 419 9.38 28.64 19.48
C ARG A 419 8.17 28.48 20.41
N GLN A 420 8.35 27.84 21.57
CA GLN A 420 7.25 27.63 22.51
C GLN A 420 6.76 28.95 23.12
N GLU A 421 7.68 29.83 23.52
CA GLU A 421 7.36 31.14 24.10
C GLU A 421 6.63 32.03 23.07
N ALA A 422 7.01 31.97 21.79
CA ALA A 422 6.32 32.68 20.72
C ALA A 422 4.87 32.21 20.53
N LEU A 423 4.62 30.89 20.57
CA LEU A 423 3.26 30.34 20.47
C LEU A 423 2.41 30.68 21.70
N ASP A 424 2.99 30.58 22.90
CA ASP A 424 2.30 30.93 24.14
C ASP A 424 1.93 32.43 24.18
N TYR A 425 2.79 33.30 23.64
CA TYR A 425 2.50 34.72 23.48
C TYR A 425 1.35 34.97 22.50
N LEU A 426 1.35 34.33 21.33
CA LEU A 426 0.23 34.41 20.38
C LEU A 426 -1.09 33.90 20.96
N GLU A 427 -1.04 32.80 21.73
CA GLU A 427 -2.20 32.23 22.41
C GLU A 427 -2.79 33.21 23.43
N LYS A 428 -1.94 33.87 24.23
CA LYS A 428 -2.34 34.89 25.20
C LYS A 428 -3.06 36.08 24.55
N HIS A 429 -2.69 36.41 23.31
CA HIS A 429 -3.32 37.48 22.52
C HIS A 429 -4.44 36.99 21.59
N ALA A 430 -4.92 35.75 21.75
CA ALA A 430 -5.99 35.14 20.97
C ALA A 430 -5.73 35.13 19.44
N ARG A 431 -4.47 35.06 19.02
CA ARG A 431 -4.05 34.95 17.61
C ARG A 431 -3.85 33.49 17.21
N TYR A 432 -4.88 32.68 17.39
CA TYR A 432 -4.80 31.21 17.24
C TYR A 432 -4.46 30.76 15.82
N GLN A 433 -5.02 31.41 14.79
CA GLN A 433 -4.72 31.06 13.39
C GLN A 433 -3.22 31.26 13.06
N GLN A 434 -2.66 32.41 13.45
CA GLN A 434 -1.22 32.70 13.26
C GLN A 434 -0.33 31.72 14.03
N ALA A 435 -0.72 31.37 15.27
CA ALA A 435 -0.01 30.36 16.05
C ALA A 435 -0.06 28.98 15.39
N ALA A 436 -1.21 28.57 14.86
CA ALA A 436 -1.38 27.30 14.18
C ALA A 436 -0.55 27.21 12.88
N ASP A 437 -0.58 28.27 12.06
CA ASP A 437 0.19 28.31 10.81
C ASP A 437 1.71 28.32 11.09
N LEU A 438 2.17 29.01 12.15
CA LEU A 438 3.57 28.93 12.60
C LEU A 438 3.95 27.56 13.14
N ALA A 439 3.08 26.93 13.93
CA ALA A 439 3.31 25.59 14.43
C ALA A 439 3.45 24.56 13.30
N LEU A 440 2.62 24.69 12.26
CA LEU A 440 2.74 23.90 11.02
C LEU A 440 4.05 24.16 10.30
N ALA A 441 4.40 25.43 10.08
CA ALA A 441 5.64 25.80 9.40
C ALA A 441 6.91 25.32 10.13
N TRP A 442 6.87 25.24 11.47
CA TRP A 442 7.98 24.73 12.26
C TRP A 442 8.00 23.20 12.44
N ASP A 443 7.02 22.47 11.90
CA ASP A 443 6.79 21.04 12.14
C ASP A 443 6.78 20.73 13.66
N MET A 444 6.04 21.53 14.43
CA MET A 444 5.84 21.31 15.86
C MET A 444 5.14 19.96 16.11
N PRO A 445 5.18 19.40 17.34
CA PRO A 445 4.47 18.17 17.65
C PRO A 445 3.00 18.25 17.23
N SER A 446 2.51 17.21 16.54
CA SER A 446 1.19 17.21 15.89
C SER A 446 0.05 17.53 16.86
N ALA A 447 0.15 17.09 18.13
CA ALA A 447 -0.80 17.43 19.18
C ALA A 447 -0.94 18.94 19.45
N VAL A 448 0.17 19.69 19.37
CA VAL A 448 0.19 21.15 19.55
C VAL A 448 -0.46 21.83 18.35
N ILE A 449 -0.17 21.35 17.14
CA ILE A 449 -0.77 21.86 15.89
C ILE A 449 -2.29 21.65 15.91
N VAL A 450 -2.74 20.43 16.19
CA VAL A 450 -4.17 20.08 16.27
C VAL A 450 -4.86 20.95 17.32
N ARG A 451 -4.28 21.07 18.52
CA ARG A 451 -4.80 21.95 19.57
C ARG A 451 -5.00 23.38 19.06
N LEU A 452 -3.96 24.00 18.49
CA LEU A 452 -4.01 25.38 18.00
C LEU A 452 -5.02 25.56 16.86
N LEU A 453 -5.13 24.59 15.95
CA LEU A 453 -6.14 24.62 14.88
C LEU A 453 -7.57 24.49 15.43
N CYS A 454 -7.79 23.66 16.46
CA CYS A 454 -9.07 23.59 17.16
C CYS A 454 -9.41 24.93 17.84
N LEU A 455 -8.43 25.59 18.46
CA LEU A 455 -8.61 26.93 19.06
C LEU A 455 -8.90 28.01 18.00
N ALA A 456 -8.36 27.85 16.79
CA ALA A 456 -8.62 28.72 15.65
C ALA A 456 -9.93 28.39 14.91
N GLU A 457 -10.73 27.44 15.41
CA GLU A 457 -11.94 26.91 14.78
C GLU A 457 -11.73 26.29 13.38
N ASN A 458 -10.48 26.01 13.00
CA ASN A 458 -10.13 25.38 11.73
C ASN A 458 -10.19 23.85 11.83
N TRP A 459 -11.40 23.34 12.06
CA TRP A 459 -11.67 21.93 12.33
C TRP A 459 -11.23 21.00 11.20
N GLN A 460 -11.43 21.41 9.95
CA GLN A 460 -11.06 20.57 8.80
C GLN A 460 -9.57 20.27 8.77
N ARG A 461 -8.70 21.29 8.92
CA ARG A 461 -7.25 21.09 8.98
C ARG A 461 -6.84 20.36 10.25
N ALA A 462 -7.48 20.65 11.39
CA ALA A 462 -7.20 19.96 12.65
C ALA A 462 -7.40 18.44 12.53
N LEU A 463 -8.54 18.00 11.96
CA LEU A 463 -8.87 16.60 11.79
C LEU A 463 -7.94 15.90 10.79
N LEU A 464 -7.56 16.57 9.70
CA LEU A 464 -6.62 16.02 8.74
C LEU A 464 -5.23 15.78 9.37
N VAL A 465 -4.71 16.74 10.13
CA VAL A 465 -3.43 16.56 10.85
C VAL A 465 -3.55 15.46 11.92
N ALA A 466 -4.65 15.45 12.67
CA ALA A 466 -4.88 14.44 13.70
C ALA A 466 -4.96 13.03 13.13
N ARG A 467 -5.61 12.84 11.97
CA ARG A 467 -5.70 11.55 11.28
C ARG A 467 -4.38 11.12 10.66
N ARG A 468 -3.67 12.05 10.02
CA ARG A 468 -2.37 11.78 9.39
C ARG A 468 -1.34 11.26 10.40
N ASP A 469 -1.30 11.86 11.58
CA ASP A 469 -0.25 11.61 12.59
C ASP A 469 -0.76 10.82 13.82
N ASP A 470 -2.02 10.36 13.81
CA ASP A 470 -2.70 9.71 14.94
C ASP A 470 -2.64 10.53 16.26
N ALA A 471 -2.71 11.87 16.15
CA ALA A 471 -2.42 12.80 17.23
C ALA A 471 -3.62 13.17 18.13
N PHE A 472 -4.73 12.43 18.03
CA PHE A 472 -5.97 12.75 18.75
C PHE A 472 -5.81 12.66 20.28
N ALA A 473 -5.23 11.56 20.78
CA ALA A 473 -5.13 11.30 22.22
C ALA A 473 -4.39 12.43 22.95
N ASP A 474 -3.21 12.78 22.45
CA ASP A 474 -2.37 13.83 23.03
C ASP A 474 -3.01 15.22 22.90
N ALA A 475 -3.64 15.52 21.75
CA ALA A 475 -4.34 16.79 21.55
C ALA A 475 -5.52 16.96 22.51
N VAL A 476 -6.30 15.90 22.74
CA VAL A 476 -7.40 15.89 23.71
C VAL A 476 -6.88 16.16 25.12
N VAL A 477 -5.76 15.56 25.53
CA VAL A 477 -5.14 15.81 26.85
C VAL A 477 -4.75 17.28 27.00
N LEU A 478 -4.14 17.87 25.97
CA LEU A 478 -3.75 19.29 26.00
C LEU A 478 -4.96 20.24 26.04
N LEU A 479 -6.08 19.88 25.40
CA LEU A 479 -7.31 20.68 25.39
C LEU A 479 -8.11 20.54 26.69
N GLN A 480 -8.14 19.34 27.30
CA GLN A 480 -9.04 19.01 28.41
C GLN A 480 -8.92 19.98 29.60
N ALA A 481 -7.70 20.42 29.91
CA ALA A 481 -7.43 21.25 31.09
C ALA A 481 -7.97 22.68 30.94
N ARG A 482 -7.90 23.26 29.74
CA ARG A 482 -8.26 24.68 29.49
C ARG A 482 -9.59 24.84 28.77
N GLN A 483 -9.97 23.90 27.90
CA GLN A 483 -11.12 23.98 27.00
C GLN A 483 -11.83 22.62 26.88
N PRO A 484 -12.60 22.22 27.91
CA PRO A 484 -13.22 20.89 27.95
C PRO A 484 -14.21 20.65 26.81
N GLN A 485 -15.01 21.66 26.41
CA GLN A 485 -16.00 21.51 25.33
C GLN A 485 -15.34 21.20 23.97
N ILE A 486 -14.21 21.85 23.65
CA ILE A 486 -13.46 21.56 22.42
C ILE A 486 -12.83 20.17 22.50
N ALA A 487 -12.32 19.78 23.68
CA ALA A 487 -11.77 18.46 23.90
C ALA A 487 -12.82 17.35 23.71
N GLU A 488 -14.04 17.57 24.22
CA GLU A 488 -15.18 16.64 24.06
C GLU A 488 -15.55 16.46 22.58
N ARG A 489 -15.68 17.57 21.83
CA ARG A 489 -15.93 17.50 20.38
C ARG A 489 -14.83 16.75 19.64
N LEU A 490 -13.55 17.00 19.98
CA LEU A 490 -12.43 16.28 19.38
C LEU A 490 -12.42 14.78 19.75
N ARG A 491 -12.85 14.41 20.96
CA ARG A 491 -13.02 12.99 21.36
C ARG A 491 -14.08 12.28 20.54
N LEU A 492 -15.19 12.93 20.21
CA LEU A 492 -16.22 12.34 19.36
C LEU A 492 -15.66 12.03 17.97
N GLU A 493 -14.99 12.99 17.33
CA GLU A 493 -14.35 12.79 16.03
C GLU A 493 -13.24 11.72 16.07
N TRP A 494 -12.50 11.66 17.19
CA TRP A 494 -11.51 10.61 17.41
C TRP A 494 -12.17 9.23 17.47
N ALA A 495 -13.27 9.10 18.21
CA ALA A 495 -13.99 7.85 18.32
C ALA A 495 -14.58 7.38 16.98
N GLU A 496 -15.19 8.27 16.20
CA GLU A 496 -15.62 7.96 14.84
C GLU A 496 -14.44 7.50 13.97
N SER A 497 -13.29 8.17 14.08
CA SER A 497 -12.08 7.76 13.37
C SER A 497 -11.61 6.36 13.78
N LEU A 498 -11.73 5.99 15.05
CA LEU A 498 -11.38 4.65 15.54
C LEU A 498 -12.37 3.59 15.05
N ILE A 499 -13.67 3.87 15.04
CA ILE A 499 -14.68 2.98 14.44
C ILE A 499 -14.38 2.78 12.96
N ALA A 500 -14.12 3.85 12.22
CA ALA A 500 -13.79 3.79 10.80
C ALA A 500 -12.50 2.97 10.52
N LYS A 501 -11.55 2.97 11.46
CA LYS A 501 -10.35 2.10 11.43
C LYS A 501 -10.63 0.64 11.83
N GLY A 502 -11.81 0.34 12.37
CA GLY A 502 -12.16 -0.98 12.93
C GLY A 502 -11.66 -1.21 14.36
N LEU A 503 -11.26 -0.15 15.07
CA LEU A 503 -10.74 -0.20 16.45
C LEU A 503 -11.86 0.05 17.47
N TRP A 504 -12.90 -0.80 17.42
CA TRP A 504 -14.15 -0.66 18.17
C TRP A 504 -13.96 -0.52 19.69
N LEU A 505 -13.14 -1.37 20.29
CA LEU A 505 -12.94 -1.36 21.75
C LEU A 505 -12.25 -0.07 22.22
N GLN A 506 -11.34 0.49 21.42
CA GLN A 506 -10.68 1.75 21.72
C GLN A 506 -11.66 2.91 21.58
N ALA A 507 -12.53 2.90 20.56
CA ALA A 507 -13.56 3.92 20.37
C ALA A 507 -14.51 3.99 21.58
N VAL A 508 -14.93 2.82 22.10
CA VAL A 508 -15.74 2.72 23.31
C VAL A 508 -15.04 3.35 24.51
N GLU A 509 -13.75 3.05 24.74
CA GLU A 509 -12.99 3.63 25.85
C GLU A 509 -12.94 5.17 25.79
N VAL A 510 -12.70 5.72 24.59
CA VAL A 510 -12.61 7.16 24.37
C VAL A 510 -13.94 7.85 24.70
N VAL A 511 -15.04 7.32 24.17
CA VAL A 511 -16.38 7.91 24.33
C VAL A 511 -16.95 7.69 25.72
N TRP A 512 -16.58 6.59 26.41
CA TRP A 512 -17.11 6.28 27.74
C TRP A 512 -16.92 7.38 28.78
N SER A 513 -15.87 8.19 28.61
CA SER A 513 -15.59 9.36 29.44
C SER A 513 -16.70 10.43 29.40
N LEU A 514 -17.51 10.45 28.33
CA LEU A 514 -18.63 11.35 28.11
C LEU A 514 -19.93 10.71 28.60
N PRO A 515 -20.57 11.20 29.68
CA PRO A 515 -21.76 10.56 30.25
C PRO A 515 -22.92 10.42 29.26
N ASP A 516 -23.14 11.43 28.41
CA ASP A 516 -24.26 11.49 27.48
C ASP A 516 -24.14 10.47 26.33
N GLU A 517 -22.92 10.02 26.04
CA GLU A 517 -22.62 9.11 24.92
C GLU A 517 -22.42 7.65 25.39
N ARG A 518 -22.56 7.36 26.68
CA ARG A 518 -22.50 5.98 27.20
C ARG A 518 -23.52 5.03 26.56
N PRO A 519 -24.76 5.44 26.23
CA PRO A 519 -25.68 4.57 25.49
C PRO A 519 -25.13 4.16 24.12
N ARG A 520 -24.48 5.09 23.42
CA ARG A 520 -23.85 4.84 22.12
C ARG A 520 -22.67 3.89 22.24
N ALA A 521 -21.81 4.10 23.23
CA ALA A 521 -20.70 3.21 23.54
C ALA A 521 -21.18 1.78 23.91
N ALA A 522 -22.31 1.67 24.63
CA ALA A 522 -22.92 0.38 24.93
C ALA A 522 -23.45 -0.33 23.68
N GLN A 523 -24.02 0.41 22.73
CA GLN A 523 -24.43 -0.13 21.43
C GLN A 523 -23.23 -0.64 20.63
N TRP A 524 -22.15 0.13 20.53
CA TRP A 524 -20.93 -0.32 19.85
C TRP A 524 -20.30 -1.58 20.46
N LEU A 525 -20.44 -1.77 21.77
CA LEU A 525 -20.04 -3.04 22.39
C LEU A 525 -20.92 -4.22 21.95
N LEU A 526 -22.23 -4.00 21.74
CA LEU A 526 -23.11 -5.06 21.19
C LEU A 526 -22.75 -5.37 19.74
N ASP A 527 -22.47 -4.34 18.92
CA ASP A 527 -22.07 -4.52 17.53
C ASP A 527 -20.75 -5.31 17.43
N ALA A 528 -19.77 -4.99 18.30
CA ALA A 528 -18.50 -5.71 18.41
C ALA A 528 -18.68 -7.17 18.89
N GLU A 529 -19.66 -7.44 19.77
CA GLU A 529 -20.01 -8.81 20.18
C GLU A 529 -20.67 -9.60 19.03
N ALA A 530 -21.54 -8.96 18.26
CA ALA A 530 -22.23 -9.58 17.12
C ALA A 530 -21.28 -9.98 15.97
N ALA A 531 -20.09 -9.37 15.89
CA ALA A 531 -19.03 -9.76 14.95
C ALA A 531 -18.43 -11.15 15.23
N GLY A 532 -18.56 -11.63 16.47
CA GLY A 532 -18.02 -12.91 16.92
C GLY A 532 -16.50 -12.96 17.06
N GLY A 533 -15.99 -14.10 17.53
CA GLY A 533 -14.57 -14.38 17.60
C GLY A 533 -13.81 -13.52 18.63
N ARG A 534 -12.54 -13.17 18.33
CA ARG A 534 -11.67 -12.42 19.26
C ARG A 534 -12.21 -11.05 19.65
N LEU A 535 -12.82 -10.33 18.70
CA LEU A 535 -13.41 -9.01 18.97
C LEU A 535 -14.55 -9.11 19.98
N ALA A 536 -15.41 -10.13 19.84
CA ALA A 536 -16.51 -10.37 20.76
C ALA A 536 -16.03 -10.69 22.18
N MET A 537 -14.96 -11.49 22.32
CA MET A 537 -14.38 -11.77 23.64
C MET A 537 -13.81 -10.50 24.28
N GLY A 538 -13.12 -9.67 23.50
CA GLY A 538 -12.63 -8.37 23.97
C GLY A 538 -13.77 -7.44 24.38
N ALA A 539 -14.87 -7.40 23.62
CA ALA A 539 -16.06 -6.63 23.92
C ALA A 539 -16.76 -7.10 25.20
N LEU A 540 -16.86 -8.41 25.43
CA LEU A 540 -17.40 -8.98 26.67
C LEU A 540 -16.57 -8.57 27.90
N VAL A 541 -15.23 -8.62 27.79
CA VAL A 541 -14.33 -8.16 28.85
C VAL A 541 -14.47 -6.65 29.08
N LYS A 542 -14.63 -5.85 28.02
CA LYS A 542 -14.92 -4.42 28.16
C LYS A 542 -16.25 -4.14 28.82
N ARG A 543 -17.30 -4.88 28.46
CA ARG A 543 -18.60 -4.84 29.12
C ARG A 543 -18.49 -5.22 30.59
N ALA A 544 -17.67 -6.21 30.96
CA ALA A 544 -17.41 -6.55 32.36
C ALA A 544 -16.82 -5.40 33.18
N ILE A 545 -15.96 -4.57 32.55
CA ILE A 545 -15.32 -3.41 33.19
C ILE A 545 -16.29 -2.23 33.28
N LEU A 546 -17.01 -1.93 32.19
CA LEU A 546 -17.80 -0.70 32.05
C LEU A 546 -19.25 -0.87 32.53
N LEU A 547 -19.83 -2.05 32.38
CA LEU A 547 -21.23 -2.39 32.63
C LEU A 547 -21.38 -3.73 33.39
N PRO A 548 -20.77 -3.90 34.58
CA PRO A 548 -20.69 -5.19 35.27
C PRO A 548 -22.07 -5.79 35.61
N GLN A 549 -23.08 -4.95 35.82
CA GLN A 549 -24.44 -5.42 36.14
C GLN A 549 -25.12 -6.15 34.96
N THR A 550 -24.63 -5.96 33.73
CA THR A 550 -25.19 -6.63 32.54
C THR A 550 -24.67 -8.05 32.34
N LEU A 551 -23.62 -8.46 33.08
CA LEU A 551 -22.98 -9.76 32.91
C LEU A 551 -23.85 -10.94 33.36
N GLU A 552 -24.79 -10.73 34.29
CA GLU A 552 -25.65 -11.81 34.79
C GLU A 552 -26.42 -12.50 33.64
N ALA A 553 -26.81 -11.73 32.63
CA ALA A 553 -27.48 -12.25 31.44
C ALA A 553 -26.60 -13.20 30.59
N TYR A 554 -25.27 -13.14 30.73
CA TYR A 554 -24.32 -13.96 29.97
C TYR A 554 -24.00 -15.30 30.62
N GLY A 555 -24.53 -15.59 31.82
CA GLY A 555 -24.29 -16.84 32.54
C GLY A 555 -24.44 -18.10 31.69
N PRO A 556 -25.60 -18.34 31.05
CA PRO A 556 -25.81 -19.53 30.21
C PRO A 556 -24.84 -19.65 29.03
N TRP A 557 -24.49 -18.52 28.40
CA TRP A 557 -23.56 -18.51 27.28
C TRP A 557 -22.12 -18.80 27.72
N ILE A 558 -21.71 -18.33 28.91
CA ILE A 558 -20.40 -18.64 29.49
C ILE A 558 -20.31 -20.11 29.90
N GLU A 559 -21.40 -20.70 30.40
CA GLU A 559 -21.46 -22.14 30.66
C GLU A 559 -21.27 -22.94 29.37
N GLN A 560 -21.95 -22.57 28.29
CA GLN A 560 -21.74 -23.18 26.98
C GLN A 560 -20.28 -23.01 26.50
N LEU A 561 -19.69 -21.82 26.66
CA LEU A 561 -18.30 -21.58 26.29
C LEU A 561 -17.32 -22.43 27.12
N ARG A 562 -17.61 -22.67 28.40
CA ARG A 562 -16.82 -23.52 29.29
C ARG A 562 -16.93 -25.00 28.90
N ASP A 563 -18.14 -25.45 28.60
CA ASP A 563 -18.46 -26.88 28.49
C ASP A 563 -18.26 -27.45 27.07
N ASP A 564 -18.34 -26.62 26.02
CA ASP A 564 -18.13 -27.03 24.63
C ASP A 564 -16.62 -27.13 24.27
N PRO A 565 -16.06 -28.34 24.03
CA PRO A 565 -14.63 -28.50 23.75
C PRO A 565 -14.18 -27.83 22.43
N ASP A 566 -15.07 -27.60 21.47
CA ASP A 566 -14.70 -27.06 20.16
C ASP A 566 -14.52 -25.53 20.18
N ARG A 567 -15.01 -24.85 21.24
CA ARG A 567 -14.89 -23.39 21.43
C ARG A 567 -13.58 -22.95 22.10
N TYR A 568 -12.51 -23.74 21.97
CA TYR A 568 -11.21 -23.45 22.59
C TYR A 568 -10.58 -22.14 22.09
N ALA A 569 -10.81 -21.76 20.83
CA ALA A 569 -10.28 -20.51 20.26
C ALA A 569 -10.89 -19.28 20.94
N GLU A 570 -12.20 -19.30 21.20
CA GLU A 570 -12.90 -18.24 21.94
C GLU A 570 -12.43 -18.18 23.40
N ARG A 571 -12.22 -19.32 24.06
CA ARG A 571 -11.66 -19.36 25.42
C ARG A 571 -10.25 -18.80 25.48
N ASP A 572 -9.41 -19.11 24.50
CA ASP A 572 -8.06 -18.55 24.41
C ASP A 572 -8.09 -17.03 24.18
N ALA A 573 -8.96 -16.55 23.30
CA ALA A 573 -9.17 -15.12 23.08
C ALA A 573 -9.69 -14.40 24.34
N LEU A 574 -10.64 -15.00 25.05
CA LEU A 574 -11.15 -14.49 26.32
C LEU A 574 -10.04 -14.39 27.37
N ALA A 575 -9.22 -15.43 27.51
CA ALA A 575 -8.11 -15.42 28.46
C ALA A 575 -7.09 -14.32 28.16
N HIS A 576 -6.71 -14.12 26.89
CA HIS A 576 -5.83 -13.02 26.48
C HIS A 576 -6.47 -11.65 26.74
N ALA A 577 -7.76 -11.48 26.44
CA ALA A 577 -8.49 -10.24 26.69
C ALA A 577 -8.56 -9.91 28.19
N LEU A 578 -8.81 -10.90 29.04
CA LEU A 578 -8.80 -10.73 30.49
C LEU A 578 -7.40 -10.32 31.00
N LEU A 579 -6.34 -11.00 30.53
CA LEU A 579 -4.95 -10.73 30.95
C LEU A 579 -4.40 -9.39 30.46
N ALA A 580 -4.97 -8.81 29.40
CA ALA A 580 -4.64 -7.46 28.96
C ALA A 580 -5.02 -6.40 30.02
N HIS A 581 -5.93 -6.72 30.94
CA HIS A 581 -6.35 -5.85 32.01
C HIS A 581 -5.75 -6.26 33.36
N LYS A 582 -4.98 -5.36 33.97
CA LYS A 582 -4.30 -5.60 35.27
C LYS A 582 -5.20 -5.36 36.50
N SER A 583 -6.46 -5.02 36.29
CA SER A 583 -7.40 -4.60 37.34
C SER A 583 -8.14 -5.78 37.97
N ASP A 584 -8.09 -5.90 39.30
CA ASP A 584 -8.79 -6.92 40.10
C ASP A 584 -10.29 -6.60 40.31
N ALA A 585 -11.04 -6.38 39.21
CA ALA A 585 -12.48 -6.17 39.27
C ALA A 585 -13.22 -7.49 39.55
N ALA A 586 -14.22 -7.49 40.43
CA ALA A 586 -14.98 -8.70 40.78
C ALA A 586 -15.62 -9.40 39.56
N ALA A 587 -16.06 -8.61 38.57
CA ALA A 587 -16.60 -9.09 37.30
C ALA A 587 -15.56 -9.87 36.48
N LEU A 588 -14.31 -9.40 36.42
CA LEU A 588 -13.21 -10.08 35.72
C LEU A 588 -12.81 -11.36 36.45
N SER A 589 -12.77 -11.33 37.79
CA SER A 589 -12.55 -12.53 38.59
C SER A 589 -13.63 -13.58 38.38
N TRP A 590 -14.89 -13.18 38.23
CA TRP A 590 -15.99 -14.09 37.92
C TRP A 590 -15.83 -14.75 36.54
N LEU A 591 -15.55 -13.96 35.49
CA LEU A 591 -15.29 -14.49 34.14
C LEU A 591 -14.09 -15.45 34.10
N ALA A 592 -13.00 -15.07 34.77
CA ALA A 592 -11.82 -15.91 34.91
C ALA A 592 -12.15 -17.20 35.66
N GLY A 593 -12.85 -17.12 36.80
CA GLY A 593 -13.24 -18.29 37.58
C GLY A 593 -14.16 -19.25 36.82
N ALA A 594 -15.08 -18.72 36.01
CA ALA A 594 -15.98 -19.54 35.21
C ALA A 594 -15.25 -20.33 34.11
N THR A 595 -14.17 -19.80 33.53
CA THR A 595 -13.54 -20.39 32.33
C THR A 595 -12.14 -20.97 32.56
N VAL A 596 -11.45 -20.64 33.67
CA VAL A 596 -10.04 -21.00 33.91
C VAL A 596 -9.77 -22.51 33.83
N HIS A 597 -10.70 -23.34 34.33
CA HIS A 597 -10.55 -24.79 34.28
C HIS A 597 -10.55 -25.33 32.84
N ALA A 598 -11.46 -24.83 32.00
CA ALA A 598 -11.52 -25.18 30.59
C ALA A 598 -10.28 -24.67 29.84
N VAL A 599 -9.82 -23.45 30.15
CA VAL A 599 -8.57 -22.90 29.59
C VAL A 599 -7.36 -23.75 29.97
N ILE A 600 -7.26 -24.23 31.21
CA ILE A 600 -6.19 -25.15 31.62
C ILE A 600 -6.26 -26.47 30.83
N ALA A 601 -7.46 -27.01 30.61
CA ALA A 601 -7.65 -28.20 29.79
C ALA A 601 -7.20 -27.99 28.33
N ASP A 602 -7.48 -26.82 27.75
CA ASP A 602 -7.03 -26.45 26.40
C ASP A 602 -5.49 -26.35 26.33
N GLN A 603 -4.85 -25.79 27.36
CA GLN A 603 -3.39 -25.70 27.46
C GLN A 603 -2.74 -27.08 27.51
N LEU A 604 -3.29 -28.01 28.30
CA LEU A 604 -2.82 -29.38 28.39
C LEU A 604 -3.04 -30.17 27.09
N SER A 605 -4.09 -29.83 26.35
CA SER A 605 -4.41 -30.43 25.04
C SER A 605 -3.59 -29.84 23.88
N GLY A 606 -2.72 -28.86 24.15
CA GLY A 606 -1.92 -28.17 23.13
C GLY A 606 -2.72 -27.25 22.22
N ARG A 607 -3.94 -26.86 22.62
CA ARG A 607 -4.83 -25.95 21.89
C ARG A 607 -4.79 -24.51 22.42
N GLY A 608 -4.27 -24.29 23.62
CA GLY A 608 -4.15 -22.96 24.22
C GLY A 608 -2.80 -22.26 23.93
N GLY A 609 -2.83 -20.92 23.89
CA GLY A 609 -1.69 -20.07 23.53
C GLY A 609 -0.96 -19.38 24.70
N LEU A 610 -1.59 -19.26 25.88
CA LEU A 610 -1.00 -18.62 27.06
C LEU A 610 0.34 -19.23 27.46
N ASN A 611 1.33 -18.46 27.91
CA ASN A 611 2.54 -18.96 28.57
C ASN A 611 2.30 -19.28 30.07
N PHE A 612 3.31 -19.83 30.77
CA PHE A 612 3.16 -20.20 32.19
C PHE A 612 2.83 -19.01 33.10
N ASN A 613 3.50 -17.86 32.92
CA ASN A 613 3.26 -16.67 33.73
C ASN A 613 1.85 -16.10 33.49
N GLN A 614 1.39 -16.12 32.25
CA GLN A 614 0.03 -15.74 31.86
C GLN A 614 -1.01 -16.67 32.48
N LEU A 615 -0.77 -17.98 32.47
CA LEU A 615 -1.66 -18.95 33.10
C LEU A 615 -1.74 -18.74 34.63
N GLN A 616 -0.60 -18.52 35.28
CA GLN A 616 -0.56 -18.23 36.72
C GLN A 616 -1.29 -16.92 37.04
N ALA A 617 -1.15 -15.89 36.20
CA ALA A 617 -1.88 -14.64 36.34
C ALA A 617 -3.41 -14.84 36.19
N LEU A 618 -3.85 -15.68 35.26
CA LEU A 618 -5.27 -16.01 35.05
C LEU A 618 -5.85 -16.76 36.26
N VAL A 619 -5.13 -17.74 36.79
CA VAL A 619 -5.49 -18.49 38.00
C VAL A 619 -5.48 -17.61 39.25
N LYS A 620 -4.59 -16.61 39.31
CA LYS A 620 -4.62 -15.60 40.37
C LYS A 620 -5.89 -14.74 40.27
N MET A 621 -6.22 -14.29 39.07
CA MET A 621 -7.39 -13.46 38.79
C MET A 621 -8.72 -14.16 39.09
N SER A 622 -8.81 -15.49 38.90
CA SER A 622 -10.02 -16.26 39.23
C SER A 622 -10.36 -16.28 40.72
N ARG A 623 -9.39 -15.94 41.59
CA ARG A 623 -9.49 -16.00 43.06
C ARG A 623 -9.81 -17.41 43.61
N ASP A 624 -9.63 -18.44 42.81
CA ASP A 624 -9.78 -19.83 43.23
C ASP A 624 -8.55 -20.27 44.02
N LYS A 625 -8.68 -20.31 45.36
CA LYS A 625 -7.59 -20.68 46.26
C LYS A 625 -7.20 -22.15 46.16
N LEU A 626 -8.14 -23.04 45.79
CA LEU A 626 -7.85 -24.46 45.63
C LEU A 626 -7.03 -24.68 44.36
N LEU A 627 -7.48 -24.10 43.25
CA LEU A 627 -6.75 -24.17 41.99
C LEU A 627 -5.35 -23.53 42.08
N GLN A 628 -5.19 -22.44 42.83
CA GLN A 628 -3.89 -21.82 43.08
C GLN A 628 -2.92 -22.72 43.87
N ALA A 629 -3.44 -23.51 44.81
CA ALA A 629 -2.64 -24.47 45.57
C ALA A 629 -2.29 -25.71 44.74
N ASP A 630 -3.18 -26.13 43.85
CA ASP A 630 -3.04 -27.32 43.01
C ASP A 630 -2.21 -27.08 41.74
N LEU A 631 -2.06 -25.82 41.29
CA LEU A 631 -1.27 -25.50 40.10
C LEU A 631 0.22 -25.82 40.36
N PRO A 632 0.85 -26.68 39.54
CA PRO A 632 2.24 -27.05 39.76
C PRO A 632 3.15 -25.83 39.67
N GLY A 633 4.16 -25.74 40.55
CA GLY A 633 5.17 -24.66 40.53
C GLY A 633 6.12 -24.69 39.32
N GLN A 634 5.87 -25.56 38.35
CA GLN A 634 6.66 -25.72 37.12
C GLN A 634 5.73 -25.61 35.91
N ALA A 635 6.29 -25.23 34.75
CA ALA A 635 5.54 -25.13 33.51
C ALA A 635 4.83 -26.45 33.17
N LEU A 636 3.54 -26.37 32.86
CA LEU A 636 2.76 -27.52 32.38
C LEU A 636 3.46 -28.12 31.15
N LYS A 637 3.62 -29.45 31.13
CA LYS A 637 4.19 -30.16 29.99
C LYS A 637 3.24 -30.02 28.80
N ARG A 638 3.61 -29.16 27.85
CA ARG A 638 2.86 -28.96 26.61
C ARG A 638 3.31 -29.97 25.56
N PRO A 639 2.41 -30.40 24.66
CA PRO A 639 2.83 -30.97 23.40
C PRO A 639 3.79 -29.99 22.72
N ALA A 640 4.96 -30.45 22.30
CA ALA A 640 5.90 -29.59 21.58
C ALA A 640 5.28 -29.20 20.23
N MET A 641 4.95 -27.92 20.06
CA MET A 641 4.55 -27.39 18.77
C MET A 641 5.78 -27.39 17.87
N ARG A 642 5.72 -28.15 16.77
CA ARG A 642 6.83 -28.26 15.81
C ARG A 642 6.70 -27.11 14.82
N SER A 643 7.54 -26.09 14.98
CA SER A 643 7.73 -25.05 13.98
C SER A 643 8.32 -25.66 12.70
N LEU A 644 7.92 -25.11 11.56
CA LEU A 644 8.39 -25.48 10.23
C LEU A 644 9.92 -25.35 10.12
N VAL A 645 10.53 -24.42 10.86
CA VAL A 645 11.99 -24.23 10.92
C VAL A 645 12.73 -25.42 11.53
N ARG A 646 12.07 -26.19 12.41
CA ARG A 646 12.68 -27.28 13.19
C ARG A 646 12.35 -28.67 12.65
N VAL A 647 11.74 -28.74 11.47
CA VAL A 647 11.49 -30.02 10.83
C VAL A 647 12.84 -30.61 10.38
N GLY A 648 13.02 -31.92 10.55
CA GLY A 648 14.25 -32.61 10.13
C GLY A 648 14.28 -32.90 8.63
N ASP A 649 13.22 -33.54 8.13
CA ASP A 649 13.03 -33.85 6.71
C ASP A 649 11.91 -32.96 6.13
N ALA A 650 12.07 -32.47 4.90
CA ALA A 650 11.09 -31.58 4.28
C ALA A 650 9.68 -32.22 4.27
N LEU A 651 8.66 -31.46 4.71
CA LEU A 651 7.27 -31.92 4.68
C LEU A 651 6.73 -31.90 3.26
N GLU A 652 6.12 -32.99 2.82
CA GLU A 652 5.47 -33.09 1.51
C GLU A 652 3.95 -32.88 1.65
N TRP A 653 3.43 -31.89 0.91
CA TRP A 653 2.04 -31.47 0.96
C TRP A 653 1.42 -31.41 -0.43
N THR A 654 0.09 -31.51 -0.48
CA THR A 654 -0.68 -31.44 -1.72
C THR A 654 -1.82 -30.43 -1.59
N ALA A 655 -2.09 -29.72 -2.68
CA ALA A 655 -3.21 -28.78 -2.79
C ALA A 655 -4.56 -29.49 -2.62
N PRO A 656 -5.62 -28.77 -2.19
CA PRO A 656 -6.97 -29.33 -2.08
C PRO A 656 -7.57 -29.74 -3.42
N THR A 657 -8.71 -30.42 -3.33
CA THR A 657 -9.58 -30.66 -4.48
C THR A 657 -10.08 -29.35 -5.08
N GLN A 658 -10.38 -29.37 -6.37
CA GLN A 658 -10.97 -28.23 -7.08
C GLN A 658 -12.32 -27.82 -6.46
N GLY A 659 -12.52 -26.53 -6.30
CA GLY A 659 -13.80 -25.91 -5.94
C GLY A 659 -14.68 -25.63 -7.16
N SER A 660 -15.76 -24.89 -6.98
CA SER A 660 -16.63 -24.41 -8.07
C SER A 660 -16.41 -22.91 -8.40
N ARG A 661 -15.71 -22.17 -7.52
CA ARG A 661 -15.59 -20.71 -7.61
C ARG A 661 -14.13 -20.26 -7.75
N PRO A 662 -13.80 -19.39 -8.71
CA PRO A 662 -12.45 -18.85 -8.85
C PRO A 662 -12.09 -17.94 -7.66
N ILE A 663 -10.86 -18.09 -7.12
CA ILE A 663 -10.31 -17.18 -6.11
C ILE A 663 -9.28 -16.27 -6.77
N TYR A 664 -9.57 -14.97 -6.81
CA TYR A 664 -8.69 -13.95 -7.39
C TYR A 664 -7.69 -13.39 -6.36
N ASP A 665 -8.11 -13.28 -5.11
CA ASP A 665 -7.29 -12.86 -3.98
C ASP A 665 -7.88 -13.43 -2.68
N ALA A 666 -7.05 -13.61 -1.66
CA ALA A 666 -7.49 -14.12 -0.36
C ALA A 666 -6.61 -13.56 0.77
N VAL A 667 -7.24 -13.26 1.90
CA VAL A 667 -6.55 -12.85 3.13
C VAL A 667 -7.07 -13.63 4.33
N ALA A 668 -6.17 -13.94 5.25
CA ALA A 668 -6.53 -14.50 6.55
C ALA A 668 -7.09 -13.40 7.45
N LEU A 669 -8.21 -13.69 8.10
CA LEU A 669 -8.80 -12.90 9.18
C LEU A 669 -8.48 -13.57 10.52
N ASP A 670 -8.93 -12.94 11.60
CA ASP A 670 -8.86 -13.55 12.92
C ASP A 670 -9.80 -14.78 13.03
N ASP A 671 -9.51 -15.63 14.01
CA ASP A 671 -10.31 -16.82 14.35
C ASP A 671 -10.42 -17.83 13.19
N GLU A 672 -9.34 -17.98 12.43
CA GLU A 672 -9.22 -18.94 11.32
C GLU A 672 -10.21 -18.73 10.16
N ARG A 673 -10.75 -17.51 10.05
CA ARG A 673 -11.61 -17.09 8.94
C ARG A 673 -10.79 -16.57 7.77
N TYR A 674 -11.40 -16.55 6.59
CA TYR A 674 -10.78 -15.99 5.37
C TYR A 674 -11.74 -15.02 4.71
N LEU A 675 -11.19 -13.93 4.16
CA LEU A 675 -11.89 -13.07 3.19
C LEU A 675 -11.34 -13.41 1.81
N VAL A 676 -12.22 -13.86 0.92
CA VAL A 676 -11.88 -14.28 -0.45
C VAL A 676 -12.55 -13.37 -1.47
N ALA A 677 -11.81 -13.05 -2.53
CA ALA A 677 -12.25 -12.22 -3.65
C ALA A 677 -12.63 -13.11 -4.83
N LEU A 678 -13.88 -12.99 -5.29
CA LEU A 678 -14.51 -13.87 -6.28
C LEU A 678 -14.76 -13.19 -7.63
N GLY A 679 -14.05 -12.08 -7.89
CA GLY A 679 -14.20 -11.28 -9.10
C GLY A 679 -15.53 -10.53 -9.10
N GLU A 680 -16.31 -10.71 -10.15
CA GLU A 680 -17.63 -10.05 -10.31
C GLU A 680 -18.71 -10.64 -9.38
N ALA A 681 -18.51 -11.86 -8.88
CA ALA A 681 -19.38 -12.47 -7.88
C ALA A 681 -19.20 -11.84 -6.49
N GLY A 682 -18.22 -10.96 -6.33
CA GLY A 682 -18.01 -10.13 -5.15
C GLY A 682 -16.98 -10.67 -4.17
N ALA A 683 -17.16 -10.41 -2.88
CA ALA A 683 -16.27 -10.90 -1.83
C ALA A 683 -17.04 -11.75 -0.82
N MET A 684 -16.37 -12.72 -0.19
CA MET A 684 -17.03 -13.64 0.73
C MET A 684 -16.14 -13.90 1.94
N VAL A 685 -16.75 -13.96 3.13
CA VAL A 685 -16.08 -14.41 4.34
C VAL A 685 -16.41 -15.88 4.56
N THR A 686 -15.40 -16.72 4.74
CA THR A 686 -15.56 -18.14 5.04
C THR A 686 -14.96 -18.50 6.38
N ASP A 687 -15.42 -19.60 6.95
CA ASP A 687 -14.77 -20.23 8.09
C ASP A 687 -13.52 -21.05 7.68
N ALA A 688 -12.93 -21.76 8.64
CA ALA A 688 -11.77 -22.61 8.44
C ALA A 688 -12.02 -23.83 7.54
N SER A 689 -13.29 -24.19 7.31
CA SER A 689 -13.73 -25.33 6.51
C SER A 689 -14.14 -24.95 5.08
N GLY A 690 -14.33 -23.66 4.81
CA GLY A 690 -14.73 -23.13 3.51
C GLY A 690 -16.22 -22.87 3.42
N GLN A 691 -16.95 -23.02 4.52
CA GLN A 691 -18.36 -22.66 4.57
C GLN A 691 -18.50 -21.14 4.56
N PRO A 692 -19.41 -20.59 3.72
CA PRO A 692 -19.65 -19.16 3.65
C PRO A 692 -20.35 -18.68 4.93
N LEU A 693 -19.76 -17.67 5.59
CA LEU A 693 -20.38 -16.99 6.73
C LEU A 693 -21.29 -15.86 6.26
N PHE A 694 -20.81 -15.04 5.33
CA PHE A 694 -21.57 -13.98 4.67
C PHE A 694 -20.85 -13.49 3.40
N HIS A 695 -21.59 -12.78 2.55
CA HIS A 695 -21.17 -12.34 1.23
C HIS A 695 -21.39 -10.83 1.05
N PHE A 696 -20.55 -10.22 0.22
CA PHE A 696 -20.65 -8.83 -0.20
C PHE A 696 -20.80 -8.76 -1.72
N ALA A 697 -21.92 -8.23 -2.18
CA ALA A 697 -22.23 -8.03 -3.60
C ALA A 697 -21.51 -6.81 -4.22
N VAL A 698 -20.20 -6.68 -3.98
CA VAL A 698 -19.35 -5.65 -4.60
C VAL A 698 -18.15 -6.29 -5.30
N PRO A 699 -17.81 -5.92 -6.55
CA PRO A 699 -16.76 -6.59 -7.31
C PRO A 699 -15.41 -6.57 -6.56
N ALA A 700 -14.78 -7.73 -6.45
CA ALA A 700 -13.54 -7.90 -5.72
C ALA A 700 -12.58 -8.81 -6.46
N GLN A 701 -11.47 -8.25 -6.94
CA GLN A 701 -10.36 -9.00 -7.55
C GLN A 701 -9.09 -8.90 -6.72
N ARG A 702 -8.93 -7.82 -5.95
CA ARG A 702 -7.82 -7.59 -5.03
C ARG A 702 -8.34 -7.12 -3.68
N ILE A 703 -7.72 -7.57 -2.60
CA ILE A 703 -8.05 -7.23 -1.22
C ILE A 703 -6.89 -6.46 -0.58
N VAL A 704 -7.21 -5.32 0.03
CA VAL A 704 -6.31 -4.55 0.88
C VAL A 704 -6.86 -4.62 2.30
N LEU A 705 -6.21 -5.38 3.17
CA LEU A 705 -6.70 -5.63 4.53
C LEU A 705 -6.25 -4.51 5.48
N ALA A 706 -7.14 -4.05 6.36
CA ALA A 706 -6.77 -3.09 7.40
C ALA A 706 -5.92 -3.78 8.48
N HIS A 707 -5.03 -3.05 9.16
CA HIS A 707 -4.27 -3.58 10.29
C HIS A 707 -5.18 -4.13 11.41
N SER A 708 -6.40 -3.60 11.57
CA SER A 708 -7.38 -4.11 12.53
C SER A 708 -8.02 -5.45 12.12
N ARG A 709 -7.91 -5.83 10.83
CA ARG A 709 -8.60 -6.97 10.20
C ARG A 709 -10.12 -6.96 10.28
N GLN A 710 -10.71 -5.86 10.76
CA GLN A 710 -12.15 -5.65 10.81
C GLN A 710 -12.67 -4.83 9.61
N MET A 711 -11.74 -4.25 8.85
CA MET A 711 -12.02 -3.44 7.67
C MET A 711 -11.17 -3.94 6.50
N ALA A 712 -11.69 -3.84 5.28
CA ALA A 712 -10.94 -4.13 4.07
C ALA A 712 -11.32 -3.17 2.94
N LEU A 713 -10.43 -2.93 1.99
CA LEU A 713 -10.79 -2.41 0.68
C LEU A 713 -10.78 -3.56 -0.32
N VAL A 714 -11.77 -3.58 -1.19
CA VAL A 714 -11.81 -4.47 -2.34
C VAL A 714 -11.73 -3.66 -3.62
N LEU A 715 -10.95 -4.18 -4.55
CA LEU A 715 -10.59 -3.52 -5.79
C LEU A 715 -10.98 -4.41 -6.96
N ALA A 716 -11.65 -3.83 -7.95
CA ALA A 716 -11.93 -4.47 -9.23
C ALA A 716 -11.41 -3.62 -10.38
N ARG A 717 -10.65 -4.26 -11.28
CA ARG A 717 -10.05 -3.57 -12.42
C ARG A 717 -11.09 -3.40 -13.54
N ARG A 718 -11.10 -2.19 -14.12
CA ARG A 718 -11.88 -1.79 -15.29
C ARG A 718 -10.94 -1.10 -16.26
N ASP A 719 -10.30 -1.89 -17.12
CA ASP A 719 -9.28 -1.41 -18.06
C ASP A 719 -8.10 -0.68 -17.34
N ARG A 720 -8.08 0.65 -17.37
CA ARG A 720 -7.05 1.50 -16.74
C ARG A 720 -7.43 2.04 -15.36
N VAL A 721 -8.63 1.78 -14.87
CA VAL A 721 -9.12 2.28 -13.58
C VAL A 721 -9.50 1.14 -12.64
N TRP A 722 -9.54 1.45 -11.35
CA TRP A 722 -9.92 0.56 -10.27
C TRP A 722 -11.19 1.07 -9.62
N ARG A 723 -12.25 0.25 -9.58
CA ARG A 723 -13.38 0.49 -8.69
C ARG A 723 -12.99 0.00 -7.29
N ILE A 724 -13.24 0.82 -6.29
CA ILE A 724 -12.82 0.59 -4.91
C ILE A 724 -14.06 0.62 -4.03
N SER A 725 -14.23 -0.41 -3.20
CA SER A 725 -15.27 -0.43 -2.17
C SER A 725 -14.64 -0.76 -0.82
N LYS A 726 -15.13 -0.14 0.25
CA LYS A 726 -14.75 -0.44 1.63
C LYS A 726 -15.72 -1.43 2.23
N LEU A 727 -15.19 -2.51 2.80
CA LEU A 727 -15.93 -3.53 3.52
C LEU A 727 -15.77 -3.30 5.02
N ASP A 728 -16.89 -3.20 5.72
CA ASP A 728 -16.98 -3.31 7.16
C ASP A 728 -17.38 -4.74 7.51
N LEU A 729 -16.41 -5.50 8.05
CA LEU A 729 -16.58 -6.92 8.37
C LEU A 729 -17.38 -7.12 9.67
N VAL A 730 -17.49 -6.09 10.51
CA VAL A 730 -18.24 -6.11 11.76
C VAL A 730 -19.72 -5.87 11.49
N ASN A 731 -20.04 -4.75 10.84
CA ASN A 731 -21.41 -4.41 10.49
C ASN A 731 -21.92 -5.17 9.26
N ARG A 732 -21.04 -5.90 8.55
CA ARG A 732 -21.33 -6.63 7.31
C ARG A 732 -21.90 -5.73 6.23
N THR A 733 -21.32 -4.53 6.11
CA THR A 733 -21.72 -3.54 5.10
C THR A 733 -20.59 -3.31 4.10
N ALA A 734 -20.98 -2.98 2.86
CA ALA A 734 -20.05 -2.54 1.84
C ALA A 734 -20.42 -1.12 1.40
N THR A 735 -19.44 -0.23 1.37
CA THR A 735 -19.59 1.15 0.89
C THR A 735 -18.78 1.30 -0.39
N ASP A 736 -19.44 1.65 -1.49
CA ASP A 736 -18.75 1.96 -2.73
C ASP A 736 -18.09 3.33 -2.66
N LEU A 737 -16.77 3.37 -2.81
CA LEU A 737 -15.98 4.60 -2.78
C LEU A 737 -15.78 5.19 -4.18
N GLY A 738 -16.23 4.49 -5.22
CA GLY A 738 -16.14 4.90 -6.61
C GLY A 738 -14.85 4.42 -7.28
N VAL A 739 -14.37 5.19 -8.26
CA VAL A 739 -13.34 4.71 -9.21
C VAL A 739 -12.12 5.63 -9.21
N GLN A 740 -10.92 5.04 -9.22
CA GLN A 740 -9.64 5.76 -9.27
C GLN A 740 -8.63 5.16 -10.25
N VAL A 741 -7.76 6.01 -10.79
CA VAL A 741 -6.58 5.60 -11.57
C VAL A 741 -5.44 5.36 -10.60
N LEU A 742 -4.92 4.12 -10.56
CA LEU A 742 -3.84 3.71 -9.68
C LEU A 742 -2.85 2.87 -10.49
N ASP A 743 -1.56 3.20 -10.41
CA ASP A 743 -0.50 2.38 -10.99
C ASP A 743 0.04 1.39 -9.95
N VAL A 744 0.17 1.85 -8.70
CA VAL A 744 0.54 1.02 -7.55
C VAL A 744 -0.24 1.44 -6.30
N PHE A 745 -0.38 0.53 -5.34
CA PHE A 745 -1.05 0.81 -4.06
C PHE A 745 -0.49 -0.09 -2.95
N ALA A 746 -0.62 0.34 -1.70
CA ALA A 746 -0.23 -0.48 -0.56
C ALA A 746 -1.20 -1.66 -0.37
N GLU A 747 -0.66 -2.85 -0.10
CA GLU A 747 -1.43 -4.10 0.09
C GLU A 747 -2.13 -4.17 1.47
N GLN A 748 -1.78 -3.25 2.36
CA GLN A 748 -2.38 -3.06 3.68
C GLN A 748 -2.59 -1.55 3.94
N PHE A 749 -3.48 -1.22 4.85
CA PHE A 749 -3.78 0.16 5.24
C PHE A 749 -4.24 0.23 6.71
N ASP A 750 -4.35 1.42 7.28
CA ASP A 750 -4.70 1.56 8.70
C ASP A 750 -6.21 1.48 9.01
N GLY A 751 -7.04 1.26 7.98
CA GLY A 751 -8.50 1.30 8.05
C GLY A 751 -9.09 2.63 7.54
N SER A 752 -8.29 3.69 7.47
CA SER A 752 -8.70 5.03 7.02
C SER A 752 -7.72 5.66 6.01
N ALA A 753 -6.42 5.74 6.35
CA ALA A 753 -5.36 6.23 5.50
C ALA A 753 -4.78 5.11 4.64
N TRP A 754 -4.74 5.32 3.32
CA TRP A 754 -4.21 4.36 2.37
C TRP A 754 -3.21 5.01 1.40
N THR A 755 -2.09 4.32 1.14
CA THR A 755 -1.06 4.82 0.22
C THR A 755 -1.35 4.38 -1.22
N LEU A 756 -1.36 5.34 -2.13
CA LEU A 756 -1.63 5.22 -3.55
C LEU A 756 -0.56 5.88 -4.39
N GLY A 757 -0.24 5.27 -5.52
CA GLY A 757 0.73 5.76 -6.49
C GLY A 757 0.14 5.92 -7.88
N HIS A 758 0.40 7.07 -8.51
CA HIS A 758 0.06 7.31 -9.90
C HIS A 758 1.15 8.12 -10.59
N ASP A 759 1.70 7.58 -11.67
CA ASP A 759 2.80 8.14 -12.45
C ASP A 759 3.99 8.56 -11.57
N ARG A 760 4.24 9.88 -11.44
CA ARG A 760 5.33 10.47 -10.63
C ARG A 760 4.85 10.97 -9.27
N GLN A 761 3.69 10.50 -8.81
CA GLN A 761 3.06 10.96 -7.59
C GLN A 761 2.80 9.80 -6.63
N LEU A 762 3.06 10.06 -5.35
CA LEU A 762 2.65 9.21 -4.24
C LEU A 762 1.71 10.02 -3.35
N ARG A 763 0.58 9.42 -2.94
CA ARG A 763 -0.40 10.05 -2.06
C ARG A 763 -0.80 9.09 -0.95
N VAL A 764 -1.09 9.65 0.21
CA VAL A 764 -1.79 8.98 1.31
C VAL A 764 -3.13 9.68 1.42
N VAL A 765 -4.20 8.91 1.32
CA VAL A 765 -5.55 9.43 1.21
C VAL A 765 -6.44 8.87 2.31
N ASP A 766 -7.38 9.67 2.79
CA ASP A 766 -8.45 9.22 3.70
C ASP A 766 -9.60 8.63 2.87
N VAL A 767 -9.78 7.31 2.96
CA VAL A 767 -10.78 6.57 2.19
C VAL A 767 -12.21 6.89 2.63
N ASP A 768 -12.41 7.33 3.87
CA ASP A 768 -13.73 7.68 4.41
C ASP A 768 -14.15 9.10 4.05
N ARG A 769 -13.23 9.91 3.52
CA ARG A 769 -13.44 11.32 3.14
C ARG A 769 -13.18 11.53 1.64
N ASN A 770 -13.75 10.68 0.79
CA ASN A 770 -13.63 10.77 -0.68
C ASN A 770 -12.17 10.83 -1.17
N PHE A 771 -11.28 10.03 -0.57
CA PHE A 771 -9.85 10.00 -0.89
C PHE A 771 -9.16 11.37 -0.71
N GLN A 772 -9.59 12.18 0.27
CA GLN A 772 -8.92 13.43 0.60
C GLN A 772 -7.45 13.19 0.93
N THR A 773 -6.55 14.00 0.36
CA THR A 773 -5.11 13.79 0.52
C THR A 773 -4.64 14.22 1.92
N LEU A 774 -4.15 13.25 2.70
CA LEU A 774 -3.54 13.45 4.01
C LEU A 774 -2.06 13.82 3.90
N TRP A 775 -1.37 13.24 2.90
CA TRP A 775 0.03 13.50 2.60
C TRP A 775 0.31 13.15 1.14
N HIS A 776 1.25 13.83 0.50
CA HIS A 776 1.63 13.53 -0.88
C HIS A 776 3.07 13.93 -1.21
N VAL A 777 3.57 13.37 -2.30
CA VAL A 777 4.80 13.76 -3.00
C VAL A 777 4.47 13.81 -4.49
N SER A 778 4.40 15.00 -5.07
CA SER A 778 3.97 15.20 -6.47
C SER A 778 5.09 15.15 -7.50
N ASP A 779 6.35 15.29 -7.08
CA ASP A 779 7.51 15.50 -7.96
C ASP A 779 8.56 14.40 -7.81
N LEU A 780 8.15 13.12 -7.89
CA LEU A 780 9.12 12.02 -7.87
C LEU A 780 10.02 12.10 -9.12
N PRO A 781 11.33 11.77 -9.04
CA PRO A 781 12.27 11.87 -10.16
C PRO A 781 11.96 10.90 -11.32
N GLY A 782 11.24 9.81 -11.06
CA GLY A 782 10.84 8.79 -12.03
C GLY A 782 9.41 8.30 -11.80
N ALA A 783 8.91 7.49 -12.73
CA ALA A 783 7.59 6.86 -12.61
C ALA A 783 7.63 5.73 -11.59
N LEU A 784 6.60 5.63 -10.76
CA LEU A 784 6.52 4.65 -9.69
C LEU A 784 6.19 3.26 -10.27
N ARG A 785 7.03 2.26 -9.98
CA ARG A 785 6.90 0.89 -10.49
C ARG A 785 6.39 -0.10 -9.46
N ALA A 786 6.80 0.07 -8.20
CA ALA A 786 6.39 -0.80 -7.11
C ALA A 786 6.34 -0.03 -5.80
N LEU A 787 5.44 -0.47 -4.92
CA LEU A 787 5.24 0.01 -3.57
C LEU A 787 5.13 -1.21 -2.65
N LYS A 788 5.97 -1.29 -1.62
CA LYS A 788 5.91 -2.34 -0.60
C LYS A 788 6.09 -1.73 0.77
N SER A 789 5.26 -2.15 1.72
CA SER A 789 5.28 -1.66 3.09
C SER A 789 5.32 -2.81 4.09
N ASN A 790 5.85 -2.51 5.27
CA ASN A 790 5.66 -3.27 6.50
C ASN A 790 5.21 -2.30 7.60
N GLU A 791 5.00 -2.79 8.82
CA GLU A 791 4.52 -1.97 9.95
C GLU A 791 5.34 -0.69 10.20
N HIS A 792 6.63 -0.71 9.88
CA HIS A 792 7.57 0.35 10.26
C HIS A 792 8.17 1.08 9.05
N ASN A 793 8.03 0.56 7.83
CA ASN A 793 8.74 1.04 6.66
C ASN A 793 7.88 0.97 5.40
N GLU A 794 8.08 1.94 4.51
CA GLU A 794 7.49 1.97 3.18
C GLU A 794 8.60 2.18 2.15
N PHE A 795 8.63 1.31 1.14
CA PHE A 795 9.64 1.29 0.09
C PHE A 795 9.00 1.53 -1.27
N LEU A 796 9.61 2.43 -2.04
CA LEU A 796 9.19 2.83 -3.39
C LEU A 796 10.28 2.48 -4.38
N TRP A 797 9.91 1.95 -5.55
CA TRP A 797 10.82 1.79 -6.67
C TRP A 797 10.41 2.72 -7.80
N LEU A 798 11.29 3.67 -8.10
CA LEU A 798 11.11 4.68 -9.13
C LEU A 798 11.94 4.31 -10.35
N TYR A 799 11.34 4.40 -11.52
CA TYR A 799 12.04 4.19 -12.79
C TYR A 799 12.21 5.51 -13.52
N ASN A 800 13.47 5.87 -13.78
CA ASN A 800 13.83 6.99 -14.64
C ASN A 800 14.62 6.47 -15.85
N PRO A 801 14.14 6.68 -17.09
CA PRO A 801 14.84 6.24 -18.30
C PRO A 801 16.30 6.73 -18.43
N ARG A 802 16.66 7.83 -17.77
CA ARG A 802 18.02 8.41 -17.83
C ARG A 802 18.94 7.99 -16.68
N GLU A 803 18.38 7.73 -15.51
CA GLU A 803 19.14 7.54 -14.26
C GLU A 803 19.02 6.11 -13.69
N GLY A 804 18.14 5.27 -14.26
CA GLY A 804 17.93 3.89 -13.84
C GLY A 804 16.80 3.76 -12.83
N VAL A 805 16.84 2.70 -12.03
CA VAL A 805 15.87 2.46 -10.94
C VAL A 805 16.44 3.04 -9.64
N GLU A 806 15.65 3.84 -8.93
CA GLU A 806 15.96 4.29 -7.57
C GLU A 806 14.99 3.65 -6.58
N ARG A 807 15.50 3.28 -5.40
CA ARG A 807 14.70 2.82 -4.28
C ARG A 807 14.66 3.90 -3.21
N TRP A 808 13.46 4.34 -2.84
CA TRP A 808 13.26 5.31 -1.75
C TRP A 808 12.68 4.58 -0.54
N HIS A 809 13.14 4.97 0.65
CA HIS A 809 12.73 4.36 1.92
C HIS A 809 12.16 5.42 2.86
N TYR A 810 10.95 5.19 3.34
CA TYR A 810 10.26 6.00 4.34
C TYR A 810 10.07 5.20 5.63
N ARG A 811 10.23 5.87 6.78
CA ARG A 811 9.88 5.32 8.10
C ARG A 811 8.46 5.70 8.48
N LEU A 812 7.68 4.71 8.90
CA LEU A 812 6.32 4.86 9.41
C LEU A 812 6.34 4.96 10.95
N PRO A 813 5.34 5.60 11.58
CA PRO A 813 4.15 6.22 10.98
C PRO A 813 4.38 7.65 10.46
N GLU A 814 5.46 8.31 10.88
CA GLU A 814 5.77 9.72 10.59
C GLU A 814 6.01 10.02 9.10
N ARG A 815 6.17 8.97 8.28
CA ARG A 815 6.47 9.01 6.83
C ARG A 815 7.66 9.92 6.52
N ARG A 816 8.74 9.77 7.29
CA ARG A 816 10.00 10.48 7.07
C ARG A 816 10.89 9.70 6.11
N LEU A 817 11.38 10.38 5.07
CA LEU A 817 12.33 9.80 4.12
C LEU A 817 13.64 9.47 4.86
N ALA A 818 13.96 8.18 4.95
CA ALA A 818 15.15 7.67 5.61
C ALA A 818 16.34 7.51 4.66
N GLY A 819 16.09 7.12 3.41
CA GLY A 819 17.15 6.81 2.45
C GLY A 819 16.70 6.85 0.99
N ARG A 820 17.69 7.02 0.10
CA ARG A 820 17.55 6.88 -1.36
C ARG A 820 18.76 6.09 -1.84
N ASP A 821 18.50 4.91 -2.35
CA ASP A 821 19.54 4.00 -2.84
C ASP A 821 19.34 3.79 -4.34
N PRO A 822 20.42 3.81 -5.15
CA PRO A 822 20.31 3.30 -6.50
C PRO A 822 19.94 1.81 -6.42
N ALA A 823 18.85 1.41 -7.06
CA ALA A 823 18.57 0.01 -7.26
C ALA A 823 19.39 -0.46 -8.47
N SER A 824 19.86 -1.70 -8.45
CA SER A 824 20.63 -2.27 -9.56
C SER A 824 19.89 -2.07 -10.88
N ALA A 825 20.63 -1.71 -11.93
CA ALA A 825 20.10 -1.79 -13.28
C ALA A 825 19.78 -3.27 -13.55
N GLN A 826 18.55 -3.57 -13.96
CA GLN A 826 18.14 -4.91 -14.39
C GLN A 826 19.18 -5.43 -15.40
N SER A 827 19.82 -6.56 -15.10
CA SER A 827 20.57 -7.31 -16.12
C SER A 827 19.55 -7.88 -17.11
N GLU A 828 19.92 -8.07 -18.38
CA GLU A 828 19.09 -8.82 -19.33
C GLU A 828 18.83 -10.27 -18.84
N GLU A 829 19.64 -10.77 -17.91
CA GLU A 829 19.58 -12.12 -17.34
C GLU A 829 18.95 -12.22 -15.93
N SER A 830 18.64 -11.10 -15.25
CA SER A 830 18.10 -11.12 -13.86
C SER A 830 16.84 -10.26 -13.68
N HIS A 831 15.86 -10.83 -12.98
CA HIS A 831 14.61 -10.19 -12.58
C HIS A 831 14.76 -9.56 -11.19
N ALA A 832 14.31 -8.31 -11.04
CA ALA A 832 14.32 -7.62 -9.74
C ALA A 832 13.13 -8.05 -8.88
N LEU A 833 13.39 -8.38 -7.60
CA LEU A 833 12.35 -8.68 -6.62
C LEU A 833 12.02 -7.44 -5.78
N TYR A 834 10.76 -7.01 -5.84
CA TYR A 834 10.25 -5.93 -5.00
C TYR A 834 9.68 -6.50 -3.70
N CYS A 835 10.41 -6.32 -2.59
CA CYS A 835 10.00 -6.79 -1.26
C CYS A 835 10.19 -5.69 -0.20
N ALA A 836 9.46 -5.78 0.91
CA ALA A 836 9.54 -4.81 2.02
C ALA A 836 10.79 -4.97 2.91
N LEU A 837 11.88 -5.50 2.35
CA LEU A 837 13.17 -5.65 3.03
C LEU A 837 14.09 -4.50 2.68
N ASP A 838 14.93 -4.11 3.63
CA ASP A 838 15.96 -3.10 3.40
C ASP A 838 17.20 -3.69 2.66
N GLN A 839 16.94 -4.40 1.56
CA GLN A 839 17.96 -5.08 0.72
C GLN A 839 17.56 -5.00 -0.76
N THR A 840 18.55 -5.00 -1.66
CA THR A 840 18.31 -5.18 -3.11
C THR A 840 18.45 -6.65 -3.43
N ILE A 841 17.42 -7.22 -4.06
CA ILE A 841 17.33 -8.65 -4.35
C ILE A 841 16.99 -8.86 -5.82
N GLU A 842 17.75 -9.72 -6.46
CA GLU A 842 17.55 -10.16 -7.84
C GLU A 842 17.50 -11.68 -7.90
N TYR A 843 16.80 -12.22 -8.90
CA TYR A 843 16.86 -13.64 -9.22
C TYR A 843 17.05 -13.87 -10.70
N GLY A 844 17.62 -15.01 -11.05
CA GLY A 844 17.72 -15.51 -12.40
C GLY A 844 17.68 -17.03 -12.40
N ILE A 845 17.36 -17.61 -13.55
CA ILE A 845 17.33 -19.07 -13.71
C ILE A 845 18.57 -19.46 -14.50
N ARG A 846 19.35 -20.37 -13.94
CA ARG A 846 20.51 -20.94 -14.62
C ARG A 846 20.17 -22.35 -15.08
N CYS A 847 20.04 -22.49 -16.39
CA CYS A 847 19.96 -23.78 -17.09
C CYS A 847 21.33 -24.09 -17.69
N ARG A 848 21.82 -25.31 -17.51
CA ARG A 848 23.01 -25.83 -18.19
C ARG A 848 22.62 -27.15 -18.84
N ASP A 849 23.15 -27.41 -20.04
CA ASP A 849 22.93 -28.68 -20.72
C ASP A 849 23.30 -29.84 -19.78
N ASP A 850 22.36 -30.76 -19.55
CA ASP A 850 22.49 -31.97 -18.70
C ASP A 850 22.50 -31.74 -17.16
N GLU A 851 22.22 -30.52 -16.66
CA GLU A 851 22.06 -30.23 -15.21
C GLU A 851 20.63 -29.78 -14.86
N GLU A 852 20.17 -30.09 -13.63
CA GLU A 852 18.89 -29.57 -13.13
C GLU A 852 18.89 -28.03 -13.07
N PRO A 853 17.81 -27.38 -13.54
CA PRO A 853 17.75 -25.92 -13.52
C PRO A 853 17.79 -25.40 -12.08
N THR A 854 18.50 -24.29 -11.90
CA THR A 854 18.78 -23.73 -10.58
C THR A 854 18.33 -22.28 -10.53
N LEU A 855 17.48 -21.95 -9.56
CA LEU A 855 17.14 -20.57 -9.21
C LEU A 855 18.32 -19.92 -8.49
N ILE A 856 18.91 -18.89 -9.08
CA ILE A 856 19.97 -18.08 -8.48
C ILE A 856 19.33 -16.86 -7.84
N LEU A 857 19.49 -16.68 -6.53
CA LEU A 857 19.07 -15.51 -5.78
C LEU A 857 20.31 -14.68 -5.40
N ASP A 858 20.36 -13.43 -5.83
CA ASP A 858 21.41 -12.46 -5.48
C ASP A 858 20.86 -11.46 -4.46
N VAL A 859 21.42 -11.44 -3.26
CA VAL A 859 21.04 -10.52 -2.18
C VAL A 859 22.23 -9.63 -1.86
N ASN A 860 22.16 -8.35 -2.23
CA ASN A 860 23.24 -7.37 -2.04
C ASN A 860 24.62 -7.87 -2.55
N GLY A 861 24.66 -8.60 -3.66
CA GLY A 861 25.89 -9.16 -4.25
C GLY A 861 26.25 -10.57 -3.75
N ASN A 862 25.50 -11.14 -2.82
CA ASN A 862 25.68 -12.52 -2.36
C ASN A 862 24.73 -13.46 -3.11
N ARG A 863 25.31 -14.29 -4.00
CA ARG A 863 24.56 -15.22 -4.84
C ARG A 863 24.43 -16.60 -4.19
N LYS A 864 23.21 -17.11 -4.13
CA LYS A 864 22.88 -18.48 -3.71
C LYS A 864 22.07 -19.18 -4.79
N GLY A 865 22.20 -20.51 -4.90
CA GLY A 865 21.50 -21.32 -5.89
C GLY A 865 20.59 -22.37 -5.25
N TYR A 866 19.37 -22.50 -5.76
CA TYR A 866 18.35 -23.45 -5.31
C TYR A 866 17.91 -24.34 -6.47
N ARG A 867 18.05 -25.67 -6.32
CA ARG A 867 17.70 -26.63 -7.38
C ARG A 867 16.18 -26.74 -7.55
N MET A 868 15.75 -26.95 -8.80
CA MET A 868 14.34 -27.10 -9.19
C MET A 868 14.13 -28.49 -9.83
N PRO A 869 14.03 -29.55 -9.02
CA PRO A 869 13.94 -30.92 -9.51
C PRO A 869 12.68 -31.15 -10.35
N GLY A 870 12.85 -31.69 -11.55
CA GLY A 870 11.76 -32.01 -12.47
C GLY A 870 11.10 -30.79 -13.12
N CYS A 871 11.77 -29.64 -13.17
CA CYS A 871 11.29 -28.46 -13.87
C CYS A 871 11.16 -28.72 -15.38
N ASP A 872 10.03 -28.34 -15.99
CA ASP A 872 9.80 -28.48 -17.43
C ASP A 872 10.13 -27.17 -18.16
N GLU A 873 11.15 -27.19 -19.01
CA GLU A 873 11.69 -26.01 -19.71
C GLU A 873 10.96 -25.70 -21.03
N GLY A 874 10.06 -26.59 -21.50
CA GLY A 874 9.65 -26.64 -22.91
C GLY A 874 8.50 -25.74 -23.39
N PHE A 875 7.82 -24.98 -22.54
CA PHE A 875 6.44 -24.57 -22.85
C PHE A 875 6.04 -23.08 -22.76
N PHE A 876 6.90 -22.09 -22.49
CA PHE A 876 6.39 -20.79 -21.98
C PHE A 876 6.90 -19.49 -22.65
N ASP A 877 5.95 -18.61 -22.96
CA ASP A 877 6.11 -17.19 -23.34
C ASP A 877 6.21 -16.24 -22.10
N GLY A 878 6.50 -16.76 -20.89
CA GLY A 878 6.49 -16.02 -19.60
C GLY A 878 7.47 -16.54 -18.54
N ASP A 879 7.50 -15.91 -17.35
CA ASP A 879 8.43 -16.24 -16.25
C ASP A 879 8.03 -17.58 -15.59
N PRO A 880 8.87 -18.64 -15.68
CA PRO A 880 8.51 -19.99 -15.24
C PRO A 880 8.60 -20.17 -13.71
N VAL A 881 9.05 -19.15 -12.98
CA VAL A 881 9.21 -19.19 -11.52
C VAL A 881 8.49 -18.01 -10.88
N ARG A 882 7.78 -18.28 -9.78
CA ARG A 882 7.26 -17.23 -8.89
C ARG A 882 8.01 -17.25 -7.58
N VAL A 883 8.55 -16.11 -7.17
CA VAL A 883 9.32 -15.98 -5.92
C VAL A 883 8.62 -15.01 -4.98
N ALA A 884 8.44 -15.44 -3.73
CA ALA A 884 8.01 -14.62 -2.61
C ALA A 884 9.07 -14.71 -1.50
N LEU A 885 9.42 -13.55 -0.93
CA LEU A 885 10.51 -13.44 0.02
C LEU A 885 10.13 -12.51 1.18
N ASP A 886 10.43 -12.94 2.40
CA ASP A 886 10.40 -12.09 3.58
C ASP A 886 11.72 -12.20 4.38
N ALA A 887 11.75 -11.68 5.61
CA ALA A 887 12.95 -11.66 6.44
C ALA A 887 13.47 -13.07 6.79
N GLN A 888 12.60 -14.08 6.88
CA GLN A 888 12.90 -15.42 7.37
C GLN A 888 12.74 -16.51 6.30
N TRP A 889 11.88 -16.31 5.31
CA TRP A 889 11.46 -17.32 4.35
C TRP A 889 11.74 -16.89 2.91
N LEU A 890 12.21 -17.87 2.14
CA LEU A 890 12.19 -17.86 0.69
C LEU A 890 11.17 -18.91 0.27
N VAL A 891 10.13 -18.48 -0.43
CA VAL A 891 9.12 -19.36 -1.00
C VAL A 891 9.12 -19.18 -2.50
N PHE A 892 9.31 -20.24 -3.26
CA PHE A 892 9.21 -20.14 -4.72
C PHE A 892 8.48 -21.34 -5.33
N GLY A 893 7.70 -21.04 -6.36
CA GLY A 893 6.96 -22.01 -7.15
C GLY A 893 7.56 -22.11 -8.55
N TYR A 894 7.73 -23.32 -9.06
CA TYR A 894 8.16 -23.59 -10.44
C TYR A 894 7.30 -24.69 -11.06
N ILE A 895 7.26 -24.73 -12.38
CA ILE A 895 6.47 -25.70 -13.14
C ILE A 895 7.23 -27.03 -13.20
N ALA A 896 6.61 -28.12 -12.76
CA ALA A 896 7.23 -29.44 -12.62
C ALA A 896 6.61 -30.53 -13.53
N GLY A 897 5.79 -30.13 -14.51
CA GLY A 897 5.11 -30.99 -15.49
C GLY A 897 4.18 -30.15 -16.38
N GLU A 898 3.38 -30.78 -17.26
CA GLU A 898 2.58 -30.07 -18.29
C GLU A 898 1.69 -28.94 -17.73
N ARG A 899 1.19 -29.06 -16.48
CA ARG A 899 0.44 -28.00 -15.78
C ARG A 899 0.62 -27.96 -14.26
N ASP A 900 1.52 -28.73 -13.69
CA ASP A 900 1.70 -28.85 -12.24
C ASP A 900 2.79 -27.91 -11.75
N THR A 901 2.61 -27.31 -10.56
CA THR A 901 3.66 -26.53 -9.90
C THR A 901 4.10 -27.16 -8.59
N ARG A 902 5.37 -26.96 -8.25
CA ARG A 902 5.95 -27.31 -6.96
C ARG A 902 6.41 -26.06 -6.26
N TRP A 903 6.01 -25.92 -5.01
CA TRP A 903 6.31 -24.79 -4.15
C TRP A 903 7.25 -25.19 -3.03
N HIS A 904 8.45 -24.60 -3.00
CA HIS A 904 9.46 -24.88 -1.98
C HIS A 904 9.44 -23.81 -0.89
N PHE A 905 9.45 -24.23 0.38
CA PHE A 905 9.53 -23.37 1.55
C PHE A 905 10.90 -23.50 2.21
N ILE A 906 11.72 -22.46 2.10
CA ILE A 906 13.11 -22.48 2.56
C ILE A 906 13.31 -21.44 3.67
N HIS A 907 13.82 -21.88 4.81
CA HIS A 907 14.21 -20.97 5.89
C HIS A 907 15.57 -20.32 5.57
N ARG A 908 15.60 -18.99 5.41
CA ARG A 908 16.74 -18.23 4.87
C ARG A 908 17.99 -18.31 5.74
N ALA A 909 17.84 -18.33 7.07
CA ALA A 909 19.00 -18.29 7.96
C ALA A 909 19.74 -19.64 8.03
N SER A 910 19.02 -20.76 7.91
CA SER A 910 19.62 -22.11 7.87
C SER A 910 19.79 -22.67 6.46
N ASP A 911 19.20 -22.03 5.45
CA ASP A 911 19.17 -22.49 4.06
C ASP A 911 18.57 -23.90 3.90
N HIS A 912 17.64 -24.24 4.80
CA HIS A 912 17.04 -25.56 4.88
C HIS A 912 15.68 -25.58 4.18
N LEU A 913 15.46 -26.58 3.33
CA LEU A 913 14.16 -26.86 2.72
C LEU A 913 13.25 -27.50 3.76
N CYS A 914 12.23 -26.76 4.20
CA CYS A 914 11.35 -27.18 5.28
C CYS A 914 10.07 -27.88 4.78
N ALA A 915 9.55 -27.48 3.61
CA ALA A 915 8.39 -28.10 3.00
C ALA A 915 8.34 -27.94 1.47
N VAL A 916 7.63 -28.86 0.84
CA VAL A 916 7.30 -28.88 -0.59
C VAL A 916 5.78 -29.03 -0.71
N LEU A 917 5.14 -28.16 -1.48
CA LEU A 917 3.70 -28.22 -1.78
C LEU A 917 3.50 -28.43 -3.28
N HIS A 918 2.86 -29.55 -3.63
CA HIS A 918 2.48 -29.89 -5.01
C HIS A 918 1.11 -29.31 -5.32
N TRP A 919 1.02 -28.62 -6.45
CA TRP A 919 -0.18 -27.94 -6.90
C TRP A 919 -0.54 -28.32 -8.34
N PRO A 920 -1.76 -28.80 -8.61
CA PRO A 920 -2.16 -29.31 -9.94
C PRO A 920 -2.58 -28.18 -10.90
N ARG A 921 -1.84 -27.06 -10.89
CA ARG A 921 -2.07 -25.87 -11.72
C ARG A 921 -0.83 -24.97 -11.74
N TYR A 922 -0.62 -24.27 -12.86
CA TYR A 922 0.48 -23.30 -13.02
C TYR A 922 0.13 -21.87 -12.58
N GLU A 923 -1.13 -21.46 -12.74
CA GLU A 923 -1.64 -20.18 -12.24
C GLU A 923 -1.97 -20.25 -10.75
N VAL A 924 -0.94 -20.08 -9.92
CA VAL A 924 -1.07 -20.06 -8.47
C VAL A 924 -0.62 -18.70 -7.93
N ASN A 925 -1.48 -18.09 -7.14
CA ASN A 925 -1.17 -16.87 -6.40
C ASN A 925 -0.68 -17.22 -5.01
N ILE A 926 0.25 -16.42 -4.49
CA ILE A 926 0.79 -16.56 -3.15
C ILE A 926 0.69 -15.23 -2.41
N ARG A 927 0.32 -15.28 -1.13
CA ARG A 927 0.25 -14.12 -0.24
C ARG A 927 0.83 -14.45 1.13
N ARG A 928 1.59 -13.50 1.69
CA ARG A 928 2.11 -13.59 3.07
C ARG A 928 1.01 -13.20 4.06
N THR A 929 0.80 -14.00 5.11
CA THR A 929 -0.05 -13.65 6.27
C THR A 929 0.83 -13.18 7.44
N GLU A 930 0.37 -13.16 8.69
CA GLU A 930 1.27 -12.95 9.84
C GLU A 930 1.96 -14.26 10.24
N ASP A 931 1.22 -15.36 10.23
CA ASP A 931 1.58 -16.69 10.73
C ASP A 931 2.11 -17.65 9.65
N GLY A 932 1.99 -17.30 8.37
CA GLY A 932 2.61 -18.04 7.28
C GLY A 932 2.19 -17.57 5.88
N TRP A 933 1.71 -18.47 5.02
CA TRP A 933 1.49 -18.23 3.59
C TRP A 933 0.16 -18.80 3.10
N LEU A 934 -0.54 -18.02 2.28
CA LEU A 934 -1.72 -18.44 1.53
C LEU A 934 -1.34 -18.71 0.08
N LEU A 935 -1.76 -19.86 -0.44
CA LEU A 935 -1.69 -20.20 -1.86
C LEU A 935 -3.10 -20.46 -2.36
N PHE A 936 -3.44 -19.94 -3.53
CA PHE A 936 -4.78 -20.09 -4.10
C PHE A 936 -4.79 -19.97 -5.62
N ASP A 937 -5.84 -20.52 -6.24
CA ASP A 937 -6.04 -20.50 -7.68
C ASP A 937 -7.48 -20.12 -8.10
N ASP A 938 -7.65 -19.87 -9.39
CA ASP A 938 -8.94 -19.62 -10.04
C ASP A 938 -9.76 -20.91 -10.28
N GLN A 939 -9.37 -22.06 -9.70
CA GLN A 939 -10.22 -23.25 -9.56
C GLN A 939 -10.80 -23.39 -8.14
N GLY A 940 -10.66 -22.37 -7.28
CA GLY A 940 -11.27 -22.38 -5.96
C GLY A 940 -10.50 -23.19 -4.91
N ARG A 941 -9.23 -23.49 -5.17
CA ARG A 941 -8.33 -24.11 -4.19
C ARG A 941 -7.69 -23.02 -3.34
N LEU A 942 -7.64 -23.24 -2.02
CA LEU A 942 -6.86 -22.41 -1.11
C LEU A 942 -6.15 -23.29 -0.07
N SER A 943 -4.85 -23.04 0.10
CA SER A 943 -4.03 -23.66 1.14
C SER A 943 -3.43 -22.58 2.04
N HIS A 944 -3.60 -22.73 3.35
CA HIS A 944 -2.96 -21.90 4.36
C HIS A 944 -1.87 -22.71 5.06
N VAL A 945 -0.60 -22.33 4.85
CA VAL A 945 0.58 -22.91 5.48
C VAL A 945 0.97 -22.06 6.67
N THR A 946 0.93 -22.61 7.89
CA THR A 946 1.37 -21.93 9.11
C THR A 946 2.79 -22.34 9.50
N VAL A 947 3.64 -21.36 9.80
CA VAL A 947 5.06 -21.56 10.07
C VAL A 947 5.30 -22.09 11.49
N ASP A 948 4.68 -21.49 12.51
CA ASP A 948 4.95 -21.89 13.91
C ASP A 948 4.35 -23.25 14.28
N GLY A 949 3.30 -23.68 13.56
CA GLY A 949 2.65 -24.96 13.74
C GLY A 949 3.07 -26.07 12.76
N ALA A 950 3.77 -25.70 11.67
CA ALA A 950 4.02 -26.58 10.52
C ALA A 950 2.74 -27.29 10.03
N ARG A 951 1.64 -26.55 9.93
CA ARG A 951 0.34 -27.08 9.52
C ARG A 951 -0.06 -26.55 8.16
N LEU A 952 -0.62 -27.44 7.34
CA LEU A 952 -1.33 -27.11 6.12
C LEU A 952 -2.84 -27.19 6.39
N ARG A 953 -3.57 -26.13 6.07
CA ARG A 953 -5.02 -26.13 6.04
C ARG A 953 -5.49 -25.98 4.60
N ASN A 954 -6.32 -26.89 4.16
CA ASN A 954 -6.78 -26.98 2.78
C ASN A 954 -8.27 -26.67 2.71
N LEU A 955 -8.64 -25.89 1.70
CA LEU A 955 -9.97 -25.33 1.48
C LEU A 955 -10.35 -25.50 0.00
N SER A 956 -11.59 -25.92 -0.25
CA SER A 956 -12.20 -25.90 -1.58
C SER A 956 -13.44 -25.04 -1.53
N LEU A 957 -13.48 -23.99 -2.36
CA LEU A 957 -14.60 -23.06 -2.38
C LEU A 957 -15.68 -23.50 -3.37
N HIS A 958 -16.87 -23.81 -2.86
CA HIS A 958 -18.03 -24.26 -3.64
C HIS A 958 -19.15 -23.20 -3.65
#